data_AF-A0A9D5EM92-F1
#
_entry.id   AF-A0A9D5EM92-F1
#
_cell.length_a   1.000
_cell.length_b   1.000
_cell.length_c   1.000
_cell.angle_alpha   90.00
_cell.angle_beta   90.00
_cell.angle_gamma   90.00
#
_symmetry.space_group_name_H-M   'P 1'
#
loop_
_entity.id
_entity.type
_entity.pdbx_description
1 polymer ?
#
loop_
_entity_poly.entity_id
_entity_poly.type
_entity_poly.pdbx_seq_one_letter_code
_entity_poly.pdbx_strand_id
1 'polypeptide(L)'
;MRTAHGLLLILIIATTVSVAPGQPPVANPPARVGTVILAGGMPEPDLIALSVAAATAQPDADFVLDSTRAETIVKPFLDRLKPATVIPVGSFAKNHDASRRWGIADPVARPVEADPVAFAWSLFPKAERVVVSPRILTRELLQAACLAGSLKAPLFVLREGDEPVKGLKELLATRGTKEVLAVGAAMAACKNLEGLKITELEDAAAVARAHRKELTRTGKIDILVLTNPSDPQSLHSLAPWVAVKRRGALLLTGPDGKDARTVVAGAMKDWDTSQADAMLVVANPTAIPQVKRENPAKGKDEQIDVEPWIPEGDELISLTTGRLFHADRALVPLMLARQRILEHTPGPPKILIASNPGDGLPLLETFSRNTGRELENAGWKVTGRYGKTNLTAKELRDLLPEQDAFLWEGHYRTLIDTYEFLKWTEPLRPSVMFLQSCLALNPEEAALLFDRGAAAVVGTPNRTYSGSGGALTLGFFDSIAYDGRSTGGAMRHAKNFLVCYQELKAKRLGEAAKLGGANQRAAWTFTIWGDPTMKMPKPAPAADALPALKTELVKTTITMSLPEKKYPSTEVAPYKAEMWPGGRLAGLITTDIEDKWLSPLAFAEIPMPNGPADHVPHLSSKVPGKNWVFRWDARRQVGYLLVIPREKDEGKVEFRVKWELPPAP
;
A
#
# COMPACT_ATOMS: atom_id res chain seq x y z
N MET A 1 60.28 -45.84 69.79
CA MET A 1 59.65 -46.09 68.48
C MET A 1 58.61 -45.01 68.19
N ARG A 2 58.99 -43.93 67.51
CA ARG A 2 58.07 -43.00 66.81
C ARG A 2 58.84 -42.38 65.65
N THR A 3 58.43 -42.71 64.42
CA THR A 3 59.02 -42.27 63.15
C THR A 3 58.62 -40.83 62.83
N ALA A 4 59.61 -39.97 62.61
CA ALA A 4 59.46 -38.61 62.11
C ALA A 4 59.17 -38.63 60.59
N HIS A 5 58.14 -37.90 60.16
CA HIS A 5 57.91 -37.60 58.74
C HIS A 5 58.35 -36.16 58.48
N GLY A 6 59.42 -35.99 57.70
CA GLY A 6 59.84 -34.72 57.14
C GLY A 6 59.01 -34.40 55.89
N LEU A 7 58.40 -33.22 55.87
CA LEU A 7 57.59 -32.69 54.78
C LEU A 7 58.52 -32.06 53.72
N LEU A 8 58.54 -32.60 52.50
CA LEU A 8 59.27 -32.04 51.36
C LEU A 8 58.31 -31.12 50.57
N LEU A 9 58.57 -29.81 50.57
CA LEU A 9 57.82 -28.81 49.82
C LEU A 9 58.45 -28.65 48.43
N ILE A 10 57.74 -29.07 47.37
CA ILE A 10 58.14 -28.83 45.97
C ILE A 10 57.42 -27.58 45.48
N LEU A 11 58.19 -26.56 45.11
CA LEU A 11 57.71 -25.30 44.54
C LEU A 11 57.58 -25.45 43.02
N ILE A 12 56.35 -25.48 42.48
CA ILE A 12 56.09 -25.43 41.03
C ILE A 12 55.82 -23.97 40.65
N ILE A 13 56.72 -23.38 39.85
CA ILE A 13 56.52 -22.05 39.26
C ILE A 13 55.74 -22.24 37.95
N ALA A 14 54.44 -21.92 37.98
CA ALA A 14 53.60 -21.88 36.79
C ALA A 14 53.66 -20.48 36.15
N THR A 15 54.34 -20.35 35.02
CA THR A 15 54.29 -19.14 34.18
C THR A 15 52.99 -19.11 33.39
N THR A 16 52.01 -18.33 33.85
CA THR A 16 50.79 -18.02 33.10
C THR A 16 51.06 -16.93 32.06
N VAL A 17 51.06 -17.29 30.78
CA VAL A 17 51.07 -16.34 29.66
C VAL A 17 49.65 -15.79 29.49
N SER A 18 49.42 -14.54 29.92
CA SER A 18 48.17 -13.83 29.66
C SER A 18 48.07 -13.46 28.18
N VAL A 19 47.29 -14.24 27.41
CA VAL A 19 46.90 -13.87 26.05
C VAL A 19 45.85 -12.77 26.15
N ALA A 20 46.21 -11.55 25.76
CA ALA A 20 45.25 -10.46 25.65
C ALA A 20 44.15 -10.86 24.64
N PRO A 21 42.85 -10.69 24.96
CA PRO A 21 41.78 -10.96 24.01
C PRO A 21 41.97 -10.05 22.79
N GLY A 22 42.27 -10.65 21.64
CA GLY A 22 42.40 -9.93 20.39
C GLY A 22 41.11 -9.14 20.12
N GLN A 23 41.24 -7.84 19.84
CA GLN A 23 40.10 -7.04 19.39
C GLN A 23 39.44 -7.75 18.21
N PRO A 24 38.12 -8.00 18.26
CA PRO A 24 37.42 -8.57 17.12
C PRO A 24 37.69 -7.69 15.89
N PRO A 25 37.97 -8.29 14.72
CA PRO A 25 38.24 -7.52 13.51
C PRO A 25 37.11 -6.53 13.30
N VAL A 26 37.46 -5.25 13.10
CA VAL A 26 36.50 -4.19 12.81
C VAL A 26 35.77 -4.62 11.53
N ALA A 27 34.49 -4.97 11.67
CA ALA A 27 33.70 -5.38 10.52
C ALA A 27 33.65 -4.21 9.53
N ASN A 28 34.07 -4.46 8.29
CA ASN A 28 33.94 -3.48 7.22
C ASN A 28 32.46 -3.06 7.12
N PRO A 29 32.16 -1.76 7.00
CA PRO A 29 30.79 -1.32 6.82
C PRO A 29 30.19 -2.00 5.57
N PRO A 30 28.91 -2.41 5.61
CA PRO A 30 28.26 -3.05 4.47
C PRO A 30 28.36 -2.14 3.24
N ALA A 31 28.64 -2.76 2.09
CA ALA A 31 28.75 -2.05 0.83
C ALA A 31 27.45 -1.27 0.55
N ARG A 32 27.58 0.01 0.21
CA ARG A 32 26.44 0.84 -0.23
C ARG A 32 25.95 0.32 -1.58
N VAL A 33 24.63 0.29 -1.78
CA VAL A 33 24.01 -0.17 -3.02
C VAL A 33 22.92 0.79 -3.47
N GLY A 34 22.61 0.78 -4.77
CA GLY A 34 21.52 1.55 -5.35
C GLY A 34 21.86 3.01 -5.69
N THR A 35 21.01 3.59 -6.53
CA THR A 35 21.10 4.96 -7.04
C THR A 35 19.87 5.74 -6.62
N VAL A 36 20.07 6.98 -6.16
CA VAL A 36 19.00 7.96 -5.98
C VAL A 36 19.16 9.07 -7.02
N ILE A 37 18.12 9.31 -7.80
CA ILE A 37 18.00 10.51 -8.64
C ILE A 37 17.23 11.54 -7.82
N LEU A 38 17.90 12.64 -7.47
CA LEU A 38 17.34 13.70 -6.63
C LEU A 38 17.04 14.93 -7.50
N ALA A 39 15.77 15.17 -7.77
CA ALA A 39 15.32 16.28 -8.60
C ALA A 39 15.15 17.56 -7.77
N GLY A 40 15.87 18.62 -8.15
CA GLY A 40 15.71 19.97 -7.62
C GLY A 40 14.60 20.77 -8.31
N GLY A 41 14.67 22.10 -8.22
CA GLY A 41 13.76 22.99 -8.93
C GLY A 41 13.95 22.93 -10.45
N MET A 42 12.85 22.74 -11.18
CA MET A 42 12.78 22.75 -12.64
C MET A 42 11.34 23.00 -13.13
N PRO A 43 11.13 23.37 -14.40
CA PRO A 43 9.78 23.46 -14.96
C PRO A 43 9.02 22.12 -14.93
N GLU A 44 7.70 22.14 -14.72
CA GLU A 44 6.86 20.92 -14.66
C GLU A 44 7.04 19.97 -15.86
N PRO A 45 7.08 20.44 -17.12
CA PRO A 45 7.26 19.53 -18.25
C PRO A 45 8.62 18.81 -18.24
N ASP A 46 9.65 19.48 -17.71
CA ASP A 46 10.99 18.90 -17.60
C ASP A 46 11.03 17.87 -16.44
N LEU A 47 10.29 18.12 -15.34
CA LEU A 47 10.11 17.14 -14.27
C LEU A 47 9.38 15.88 -14.75
N ILE A 48 8.33 16.03 -15.56
CA ILE A 48 7.59 14.91 -16.16
C ILE A 48 8.52 14.06 -17.04
N ALA A 49 9.28 14.72 -17.93
CA ALA A 49 10.23 14.03 -18.82
C ALA A 49 11.34 13.31 -18.03
N LEU A 50 11.94 13.98 -17.06
CA LEU A 50 13.00 13.41 -16.21
C LEU A 50 12.51 12.20 -15.40
N SER A 51 11.36 12.34 -14.72
CA SER A 51 10.84 11.29 -13.85
C SER A 51 10.47 10.03 -14.63
N VAL A 52 9.81 10.16 -15.80
CA VAL A 52 9.52 9.03 -16.68
C VAL A 52 10.80 8.42 -17.25
N ALA A 53 11.76 9.23 -17.68
CA ALA A 53 13.05 8.73 -18.17
C ALA A 53 13.76 7.89 -17.10
N ALA A 54 13.78 8.38 -15.85
CA ALA A 54 14.33 7.67 -14.71
C ALA A 54 13.62 6.33 -14.47
N ALA A 55 12.29 6.31 -14.38
CA ALA A 55 11.53 5.07 -14.17
C ALA A 55 11.71 4.04 -15.30
N THR A 56 12.01 4.52 -16.51
CA THR A 56 12.15 3.70 -17.71
C THR A 56 13.55 3.10 -17.85
N ALA A 57 14.58 3.94 -17.76
CA ALA A 57 15.95 3.56 -18.02
C ALA A 57 16.67 3.04 -16.76
N GLN A 58 16.21 3.44 -15.57
CA GLN A 58 16.76 3.03 -14.28
C GLN A 58 15.63 2.63 -13.32
N PRO A 59 14.89 1.53 -13.60
CA PRO A 59 13.73 1.12 -12.78
C PRO A 59 14.08 0.82 -11.32
N ASP A 60 15.34 0.47 -11.03
CA ASP A 60 15.85 0.21 -9.68
C ASP A 60 16.37 1.46 -8.96
N ALA A 61 16.40 2.62 -9.63
CA ALA A 61 16.76 3.88 -9.00
C ALA A 61 15.56 4.46 -8.23
N ASP A 62 15.84 5.00 -7.05
CA ASP A 62 14.85 5.75 -6.31
C ASP A 62 14.83 7.19 -6.84
N PHE A 63 13.65 7.65 -7.23
CA PHE A 63 13.43 9.03 -7.67
C PHE A 63 12.86 9.82 -6.49
N VAL A 64 13.50 10.91 -6.11
CA VAL A 64 13.11 11.76 -4.97
C VAL A 64 13.12 13.22 -5.42
N LEU A 65 12.22 14.04 -4.87
CA LEU A 65 12.27 15.49 -5.08
C LEU A 65 12.90 16.18 -3.87
N ASP A 66 13.67 17.22 -4.12
CA ASP A 66 14.08 18.16 -3.08
C ASP A 66 12.91 19.09 -2.72
N SER A 67 12.89 19.57 -1.48
CA SER A 67 11.91 20.56 -1.01
C SER A 67 12.51 21.44 0.06
N THR A 68 11.82 22.50 0.48
CA THR A 68 12.29 23.34 1.61
C THR A 68 12.46 22.52 2.92
N ARG A 69 11.85 21.34 3.00
CA ARG A 69 11.85 20.44 4.16
C ARG A 69 12.80 19.24 4.01
N ALA A 70 13.69 19.24 3.02
CA ALA A 70 14.56 18.09 2.72
C ALA A 70 15.36 17.57 3.93
N GLU A 71 15.83 18.45 4.82
CA GLU A 71 16.56 18.07 6.04
C GLU A 71 15.72 17.18 6.97
N THR A 72 14.39 17.35 7.01
CA THR A 72 13.49 16.58 7.88
C THR A 72 12.85 15.39 7.18
N ILE A 73 12.73 15.38 5.84
CA ILE A 73 12.06 14.30 5.11
C ILE A 73 13.01 13.45 4.24
N VAL A 74 13.92 14.07 3.49
CA VAL A 74 14.82 13.40 2.54
C VAL A 74 16.04 12.83 3.25
N LYS A 75 16.67 13.61 4.13
CA LYS A 75 17.86 13.17 4.87
C LYS A 75 17.61 11.88 5.68
N PRO A 76 16.54 11.73 6.48
CA PRO A 76 16.31 10.47 7.22
C PRO A 76 16.11 9.26 6.30
N PHE A 77 15.59 9.47 5.08
CA PHE A 77 15.50 8.41 4.08
C PHE A 77 16.88 8.01 3.55
N LEU A 78 17.71 8.99 3.18
CA LEU A 78 19.07 8.73 2.66
C LEU A 78 20.00 8.13 3.73
N ASP A 79 19.91 8.60 4.97
CA ASP A 79 20.65 8.04 6.12
C ASP A 79 20.34 6.56 6.33
N ARG A 80 19.09 6.15 6.06
CA ARG A 80 18.62 4.77 6.20
C ARG A 80 18.92 3.93 4.96
N LEU A 81 18.67 4.44 3.76
CA LEU A 81 18.92 3.75 2.50
C LEU A 81 20.43 3.54 2.26
N LYS A 82 21.26 4.51 2.65
CA LYS A 82 22.70 4.55 2.40
C LYS A 82 23.04 4.23 0.94
N PRO A 83 22.49 5.00 -0.03
CA PRO A 83 22.69 4.70 -1.44
C PRO A 83 24.18 4.76 -1.83
N ALA A 84 24.56 3.98 -2.83
CA ALA A 84 25.91 4.05 -3.41
C ALA A 84 26.13 5.41 -4.10
N THR A 85 25.09 5.88 -4.79
CA THR A 85 25.15 7.07 -5.63
C THR A 85 23.92 7.94 -5.42
N VAL A 86 24.13 9.25 -5.31
CA VAL A 86 23.06 10.25 -5.40
C VAL A 86 23.39 11.24 -6.52
N ILE A 87 22.47 11.38 -7.47
CA ILE A 87 22.60 12.19 -8.67
C ILE A 87 21.65 13.38 -8.56
N PRO A 88 22.14 14.58 -8.20
CA PRO A 88 21.33 15.78 -8.20
C PRO A 88 21.06 16.25 -9.65
N VAL A 89 19.80 16.57 -9.97
CA VAL A 89 19.37 17.04 -11.29
C VAL A 89 18.47 18.27 -11.14
N GLY A 90 18.73 19.34 -11.89
CA GLY A 90 18.00 20.61 -11.79
C GLY A 90 18.64 21.63 -10.84
N SER A 91 17.87 22.64 -10.45
CA SER A 91 18.37 23.76 -9.65
C SER A 91 18.23 23.52 -8.14
N PHE A 92 19.24 23.93 -7.38
CA PHE A 92 19.27 23.86 -5.91
C PHE A 92 19.64 25.23 -5.34
N ALA A 93 19.25 25.50 -4.08
CA ALA A 93 19.50 26.80 -3.44
C ALA A 93 21.00 27.13 -3.39
N LYS A 94 21.41 28.37 -3.72
CA LYS A 94 22.85 28.73 -3.91
C LYS A 94 23.77 28.38 -2.73
N ASN A 95 23.28 28.44 -1.49
CA ASN A 95 24.02 28.04 -0.29
C ASN A 95 23.82 26.54 0.01
N HIS A 96 23.88 25.71 -1.04
CA HIS A 96 23.57 24.29 -0.98
C HIS A 96 24.65 23.53 -0.21
N ASP A 97 24.42 23.27 1.08
CA ASP A 97 25.19 22.28 1.83
C ASP A 97 24.51 20.91 1.71
N ALA A 98 24.95 20.11 0.74
CA ALA A 98 24.46 18.75 0.48
C ALA A 98 24.67 17.83 1.70
N SER A 99 25.77 18.02 2.44
CA SER A 99 26.06 17.23 3.63
C SER A 99 25.02 17.49 4.72
N ARG A 100 24.71 18.76 4.96
CA ARG A 100 23.68 19.14 5.92
C ARG A 100 22.27 18.75 5.47
N ARG A 101 21.87 19.08 4.24
CA ARG A 101 20.49 18.87 3.76
C ARG A 101 20.14 17.42 3.48
N TRP A 102 21.10 16.63 2.99
CA TRP A 102 20.85 15.27 2.51
C TRP A 102 21.65 14.21 3.26
N GLY A 103 22.60 14.60 4.11
CA GLY A 103 23.49 13.65 4.81
C GLY A 103 24.62 13.12 3.94
N ILE A 104 24.93 13.76 2.81
CA ILE A 104 25.87 13.24 1.81
C ILE A 104 27.05 14.20 1.64
N ALA A 105 28.26 13.72 1.94
CA ALA A 105 29.48 14.51 1.79
C ALA A 105 29.85 14.76 0.32
N ASP A 106 29.75 13.73 -0.53
CA ASP A 106 30.20 13.78 -1.94
C ASP A 106 29.10 13.24 -2.89
N PRO A 107 28.18 14.08 -3.40
CA PRO A 107 27.29 13.69 -4.48
C PRO A 107 28.11 13.40 -5.76
N VAL A 108 27.69 12.40 -6.55
CA VAL A 108 28.46 11.92 -7.72
C VAL A 108 28.47 12.96 -8.86
N ALA A 109 27.47 13.85 -8.91
CA ALA A 109 27.43 15.00 -9.82
C ALA A 109 27.32 16.30 -9.02
N ARG A 110 27.97 17.37 -9.48
CA ARG A 110 27.86 18.70 -8.85
C ARG A 110 26.48 19.31 -9.16
N PRO A 111 25.76 19.89 -8.18
CA PRO A 111 24.42 20.49 -8.34
C PRO A 111 24.23 21.60 -9.38
N VAL A 112 25.25 21.91 -10.20
CA VAL A 112 25.22 22.99 -11.20
C VAL A 112 25.34 22.46 -12.64
N GLU A 113 25.54 21.15 -12.86
CA GLU A 113 25.92 20.61 -14.19
C GLU A 113 24.85 19.77 -14.92
N ALA A 114 23.67 19.53 -14.35
CA ALA A 114 22.66 18.66 -14.98
C ALA A 114 21.42 19.44 -15.45
N ASP A 115 21.44 19.92 -16.70
CA ASP A 115 20.18 20.24 -17.42
C ASP A 115 19.27 18.99 -17.37
N PRO A 116 18.05 19.09 -16.79
CA PRO A 116 17.15 17.94 -16.66
C PRO A 116 16.88 17.24 -17.98
N VAL A 117 16.82 17.98 -19.09
CA VAL A 117 16.56 17.39 -20.41
C VAL A 117 17.79 16.65 -20.91
N ALA A 118 18.97 17.27 -20.88
CA ALA A 118 20.21 16.59 -21.23
C ALA A 118 20.44 15.32 -20.38
N PHE A 119 20.20 15.39 -19.07
CA PHE A 119 20.32 14.22 -18.19
C PHE A 119 19.31 13.13 -18.54
N ALA A 120 18.02 13.45 -18.68
CA ALA A 120 16.99 12.49 -19.05
C ALA A 120 17.32 11.76 -20.36
N TRP A 121 17.85 12.49 -21.34
CA TRP A 121 18.29 11.93 -22.63
C TRP A 121 19.59 11.14 -22.54
N SER A 122 20.48 11.46 -21.60
CA SER A 122 21.71 10.68 -21.37
C SER A 122 21.43 9.25 -20.91
N LEU A 123 20.25 9.00 -20.31
CA LEU A 123 19.80 7.68 -19.90
C LEU A 123 19.46 6.75 -21.08
N PHE A 124 19.36 7.30 -22.30
CA PHE A 124 19.06 6.56 -23.53
C PHE A 124 20.25 6.66 -24.49
N PRO A 125 21.29 5.82 -24.35
CA PRO A 125 22.46 5.86 -25.23
C PRO A 125 22.08 5.67 -26.71
N LYS A 126 21.03 4.87 -26.96
CA LYS A 126 20.37 4.68 -28.26
C LYS A 126 18.86 4.86 -28.07
N ALA A 127 18.21 5.56 -28.99
CA ALA A 127 16.77 5.79 -28.95
C ALA A 127 16.17 5.67 -30.36
N GLU A 128 15.72 4.47 -30.75
CA GLU A 128 15.15 4.26 -32.10
C GLU A 128 13.80 4.96 -32.28
N ARG A 129 13.08 5.18 -31.18
CA ARG A 129 11.80 5.87 -31.12
C ARG A 129 11.89 7.01 -30.12
N VAL A 130 11.21 8.12 -30.41
CA VAL A 130 11.09 9.29 -29.52
C VAL A 130 9.63 9.73 -29.49
N VAL A 131 9.12 10.10 -28.32
CA VAL A 131 7.80 10.74 -28.20
C VAL A 131 8.01 12.24 -28.07
N VAL A 132 7.31 13.04 -28.88
CA VAL A 132 7.42 14.51 -28.87
C VAL A 132 6.07 15.10 -28.48
N SER A 133 6.07 15.95 -27.45
CA SER A 133 4.86 16.54 -26.88
C SER A 133 4.96 18.06 -26.77
N PRO A 134 3.86 18.81 -26.87
CA PRO A 134 3.85 20.24 -26.57
C PRO A 134 4.25 20.53 -25.12
N ARG A 135 4.76 21.75 -24.88
CA ARG A 135 5.20 22.21 -23.55
C ARG A 135 4.05 22.45 -22.58
N ILE A 136 2.93 22.95 -23.10
CA ILE A 136 1.77 23.31 -22.29
C ILE A 136 1.35 22.05 -21.53
N LEU A 137 1.16 22.19 -20.21
CA LEU A 137 0.81 21.10 -19.32
C LEU A 137 -0.64 20.68 -19.55
N THR A 138 -0.84 19.93 -20.62
CA THR A 138 -2.14 19.46 -21.06
C THR A 138 -2.29 17.95 -20.83
N ARG A 139 -3.49 17.45 -21.10
CA ARG A 139 -3.80 16.01 -21.07
C ARG A 139 -2.87 15.22 -22.00
N GLU A 140 -2.47 15.82 -23.12
CA GLU A 140 -1.53 15.27 -24.10
C GLU A 140 -0.15 14.99 -23.49
N LEU A 141 0.43 15.95 -22.75
CA LEU A 141 1.76 15.77 -22.15
C LEU A 141 1.78 14.63 -21.14
N LEU A 142 0.76 14.53 -20.29
CA LEU A 142 0.65 13.46 -19.29
C LEU A 142 0.55 12.08 -19.94
N GLN A 143 -0.26 11.94 -21.00
CA GLN A 143 -0.38 10.67 -21.72
C GLN A 143 0.86 10.37 -22.56
N ALA A 144 1.48 11.38 -23.17
CA ALA A 144 2.70 11.23 -23.96
C ALA A 144 3.86 10.72 -23.10
N ALA A 145 3.96 11.20 -21.87
CA ALA A 145 4.92 10.72 -20.89
C ALA A 145 4.70 9.24 -20.55
N CYS A 146 3.45 8.80 -20.35
CA CYS A 146 3.17 7.37 -20.13
C CYS A 146 3.55 6.51 -21.34
N LEU A 147 3.21 6.97 -22.55
CA LEU A 147 3.57 6.29 -23.79
C LEU A 147 5.09 6.20 -23.98
N ALA A 148 5.83 7.27 -23.68
CA ALA A 148 7.28 7.26 -23.75
C ALA A 148 7.88 6.18 -22.82
N GLY A 149 7.39 6.10 -21.59
CA GLY A 149 7.85 5.10 -20.63
C GLY A 149 7.50 3.66 -21.03
N SER A 150 6.29 3.41 -21.55
CA SER A 150 5.91 2.06 -22.00
C SER A 150 6.70 1.62 -23.24
N LEU A 151 7.02 2.54 -24.16
CA LEU A 151 7.84 2.28 -25.35
C LEU A 151 9.33 2.12 -25.04
N LYS A 152 9.75 2.44 -23.81
CA LYS A 152 11.15 2.59 -23.40
C LYS A 152 11.91 3.61 -24.26
N ALA A 153 11.27 4.75 -24.52
CA ALA A 153 11.76 5.83 -25.36
C ALA A 153 11.89 7.14 -24.56
N PRO A 154 12.79 8.06 -24.94
CA PRO A 154 12.83 9.39 -24.34
C PRO A 154 11.60 10.21 -24.74
N LEU A 155 11.14 11.06 -23.82
CA LEU A 155 10.17 12.11 -24.07
C LEU A 155 10.91 13.41 -24.39
N PHE A 156 10.61 14.01 -25.54
CA PHE A 156 10.96 15.39 -25.83
C PHE A 156 9.77 16.30 -25.61
N VAL A 157 9.96 17.34 -24.79
CA VAL A 157 8.98 18.42 -24.65
C VAL A 157 9.46 19.60 -25.46
N LEU A 158 8.63 20.08 -26.40
CA LEU A 158 8.97 21.24 -27.21
C LEU A 158 9.31 22.46 -26.34
N ARG A 159 10.27 23.26 -26.81
CA ARG A 159 10.59 24.55 -26.17
C ARG A 159 9.74 25.65 -26.79
N GLU A 160 9.59 26.76 -26.07
CA GLU A 160 8.99 27.98 -26.61
C GLU A 160 10.01 28.70 -27.52
N GLY A 161 9.51 29.48 -28.49
CA GLY A 161 10.33 30.28 -29.42
C GLY A 161 10.19 29.86 -30.88
N ASP A 162 10.97 30.51 -31.75
CA ASP A 162 10.85 30.39 -33.21
C ASP A 162 11.34 29.04 -33.76
N GLU A 163 12.23 28.35 -33.04
CA GLU A 163 12.77 27.03 -33.41
C GLU A 163 12.56 25.97 -32.31
N PRO A 164 11.30 25.55 -32.04
CA PRO A 164 10.96 24.66 -30.92
C PRO A 164 11.61 23.25 -31.03
N VAL A 165 12.10 22.88 -32.22
CA VAL A 165 12.71 21.58 -32.53
C VAL A 165 14.24 21.63 -32.66
N LYS A 166 14.89 22.77 -32.44
CA LYS A 166 16.36 22.88 -32.61
C LYS A 166 17.11 21.84 -31.78
N GLY A 167 16.88 21.83 -30.47
CA GLY A 167 17.50 20.85 -29.56
C GLY A 167 17.07 19.41 -29.85
N LEU A 168 15.88 19.20 -30.42
CA LEU A 168 15.42 17.86 -30.81
C LEU A 168 16.28 17.30 -31.95
N LYS A 169 16.57 18.09 -32.99
CA LYS A 169 17.36 17.64 -34.15
C LYS A 169 18.76 17.14 -33.75
N GLU A 170 19.42 17.87 -32.86
CA GLU A 170 20.74 17.50 -32.32
C GLU A 170 20.70 16.16 -31.57
N LEU A 171 19.65 15.95 -30.78
CA LEU A 171 19.45 14.71 -30.02
C LEU A 171 19.06 13.52 -30.93
N LEU A 172 18.22 13.72 -31.95
CA LEU A 172 17.77 12.65 -32.84
C LEU A 172 18.93 12.04 -33.63
N ALA A 173 19.78 12.90 -34.21
CA ALA A 173 20.91 12.47 -35.02
C ALA A 173 21.93 11.65 -34.20
N THR A 174 22.23 12.13 -32.98
CA THR A 174 23.21 11.47 -32.09
C THR A 174 22.73 10.15 -31.49
N ARG A 175 21.41 9.90 -31.47
CA ARG A 175 20.81 8.69 -30.85
C ARG A 175 20.34 7.62 -31.84
N GLY A 176 20.52 7.86 -33.14
CA GLY A 176 20.12 6.93 -34.20
C GLY A 176 18.61 6.70 -34.23
N THR A 177 17.83 7.76 -34.01
CA THR A 177 16.37 7.71 -34.05
C THR A 177 15.86 7.42 -35.46
N LYS A 178 14.79 6.61 -35.55
CA LYS A 178 14.15 6.20 -36.81
C LYS A 178 12.69 6.63 -36.88
N GLU A 179 12.05 6.80 -35.73
CA GLU A 179 10.62 7.15 -35.64
C GLU A 179 10.37 8.19 -34.55
N VAL A 180 9.51 9.16 -34.87
CA VAL A 180 9.01 10.19 -33.96
C VAL A 180 7.50 10.03 -33.82
N LEU A 181 7.02 9.89 -32.59
CA LEU A 181 5.60 9.92 -32.26
C LEU A 181 5.25 11.34 -31.83
N ALA A 182 4.67 12.12 -32.75
CA ALA A 182 4.36 13.52 -32.52
C ALA A 182 2.93 13.67 -32.00
N VAL A 183 2.77 14.32 -30.84
CA VAL A 183 1.50 14.41 -30.11
C VAL A 183 0.87 15.79 -30.24
N GLY A 184 -0.40 15.86 -30.66
CA GLY A 184 -1.18 17.09 -30.69
C GLY A 184 -0.48 18.24 -31.43
N ALA A 185 -0.35 19.39 -30.77
CA ALA A 185 0.29 20.55 -31.36
C ALA A 185 1.77 20.32 -31.78
N ALA A 186 2.44 19.27 -31.27
CA ALA A 186 3.80 18.95 -31.69
C ALA A 186 3.89 18.38 -33.11
N MET A 187 2.78 17.91 -33.69
CA MET A 187 2.73 17.36 -35.05
C MET A 187 3.25 18.37 -36.08
N ALA A 188 2.78 19.62 -36.01
CA ALA A 188 3.19 20.68 -36.94
C ALA A 188 4.71 20.93 -36.90
N ALA A 189 5.30 20.94 -35.70
CA ALA A 189 6.72 21.15 -35.52
C ALA A 189 7.58 19.97 -36.03
N CYS A 190 7.04 18.74 -35.98
CA CYS A 190 7.76 17.53 -36.39
C CYS A 190 7.64 17.18 -37.88
N LYS A 191 6.69 17.79 -38.60
CA LYS A 191 6.38 17.43 -40.01
C LYS A 191 7.56 17.54 -40.97
N ASN A 192 8.48 18.46 -40.69
CA ASN A 192 9.64 18.73 -41.54
C ASN A 192 10.94 18.04 -41.05
N LEU A 193 10.83 17.01 -40.20
CA LEU A 193 11.98 16.22 -39.80
C LEU A 193 12.31 15.19 -40.89
N GLU A 194 13.37 15.45 -41.65
CA GLU A 194 13.81 14.59 -42.76
C GLU A 194 14.38 13.25 -42.27
N GLY A 195 14.19 12.18 -43.06
CA GLY A 195 14.79 10.87 -42.80
C GLY A 195 14.16 10.07 -41.66
N LEU A 196 13.06 10.55 -41.06
CA LEU A 196 12.37 9.91 -39.94
C LEU A 196 10.94 9.52 -40.31
N LYS A 197 10.47 8.40 -39.77
CA LYS A 197 9.05 8.07 -39.81
C LYS A 197 8.32 8.90 -38.75
N ILE A 198 7.34 9.71 -39.17
CA ILE A 198 6.51 10.48 -38.24
C ILE A 198 5.17 9.75 -38.05
N THR A 199 4.86 9.39 -36.80
CA THR A 199 3.56 8.86 -36.40
C THR A 199 2.82 9.96 -35.64
N GLU A 200 1.70 10.41 -36.20
CA GLU A 200 0.87 11.48 -35.64
C GLU A 200 -0.16 10.92 -34.65
N LEU A 201 -0.20 11.49 -33.44
CA LEU A 201 -1.17 11.18 -32.40
C LEU A 201 -1.95 12.44 -32.07
N GLU A 202 -3.15 12.55 -32.64
CA GLU A 202 -3.93 13.80 -32.69
C GLU A 202 -4.23 14.41 -31.32
N ASP A 203 -4.59 13.59 -30.33
CA ASP A 203 -5.05 14.06 -29.03
C ASP A 203 -4.65 13.12 -27.88
N ALA A 204 -4.98 13.52 -26.65
CA ALA A 204 -4.70 12.71 -25.46
C ALA A 204 -5.36 11.31 -25.49
N ALA A 205 -6.50 11.14 -26.18
CA ALA A 205 -7.19 9.86 -26.26
C ALA A 205 -6.47 8.89 -27.23
N ALA A 206 -5.97 9.39 -28.36
CA ALA A 206 -5.13 8.65 -29.29
C ALA A 206 -3.84 8.17 -28.62
N VAL A 207 -3.20 9.04 -27.83
CA VAL A 207 -2.00 8.69 -27.05
C VAL A 207 -2.33 7.65 -25.98
N ALA A 208 -3.42 7.80 -25.23
CA ALA A 208 -3.85 6.84 -24.22
C ALA A 208 -4.10 5.45 -24.83
N ARG A 209 -4.74 5.37 -26.01
CA ARG A 209 -4.93 4.10 -26.74
C ARG A 209 -3.59 3.48 -27.16
N ALA A 210 -2.66 4.29 -27.68
CA ALA A 210 -1.31 3.81 -28.03
C ALA A 210 -0.55 3.30 -26.80
N HIS A 211 -0.65 4.00 -25.66
CA HIS A 211 -0.05 3.61 -24.40
C HIS A 211 -0.61 2.26 -23.92
N ARG A 212 -1.93 2.09 -23.85
CA ARG A 212 -2.55 0.83 -23.45
C ARG A 212 -2.27 -0.32 -24.40
N LYS A 213 -2.18 -0.04 -25.72
CA LYS A 213 -1.73 -1.03 -26.70
C LYS A 213 -0.30 -1.51 -26.42
N GLU A 214 0.60 -0.61 -26.04
CA GLU A 214 1.97 -0.99 -25.68
C GLU A 214 2.04 -1.75 -24.34
N LEU A 215 1.21 -1.36 -23.37
CA LEU A 215 1.06 -2.13 -22.14
C LEU A 215 0.57 -3.55 -22.45
N THR A 216 -0.54 -3.72 -23.17
CA THR A 216 -1.09 -5.05 -23.50
C THR A 216 -0.10 -5.92 -24.26
N ARG A 217 0.71 -5.32 -25.15
CA ARG A 217 1.81 -6.02 -25.85
C ARG A 217 2.83 -6.64 -24.90
N THR A 218 3.03 -6.07 -23.71
CA THR A 218 4.01 -6.53 -22.71
C THR A 218 3.37 -7.30 -21.55
N GLY A 219 2.05 -7.52 -21.56
CA GLY A 219 1.32 -8.26 -20.53
C GLY A 219 -0.02 -7.63 -20.14
N LYS A 220 -0.71 -8.23 -19.17
CA LYS A 220 -1.99 -7.75 -18.65
C LYS A 220 -1.87 -6.36 -17.98
N ILE A 221 -2.87 -5.49 -18.11
CA ILE A 221 -2.93 -4.23 -17.34
C ILE A 221 -3.59 -4.51 -15.98
N ASP A 222 -2.78 -4.67 -14.95
CA ASP A 222 -3.26 -4.95 -13.59
C ASP A 222 -3.49 -3.70 -12.74
N ILE A 223 -3.00 -2.54 -13.19
CA ILE A 223 -2.97 -1.31 -12.41
C ILE A 223 -3.57 -0.15 -13.22
N LEU A 224 -4.43 0.61 -12.57
CA LEU A 224 -4.89 1.92 -13.03
C LEU A 224 -4.21 3.01 -12.22
N VAL A 225 -3.89 4.14 -12.85
CA VAL A 225 -3.42 5.35 -12.16
C VAL A 225 -4.39 6.47 -12.50
N LEU A 226 -5.07 7.02 -11.50
CA LEU A 226 -6.04 8.10 -11.67
C LEU A 226 -5.44 9.42 -11.18
N THR A 227 -5.57 10.49 -11.96
CA THR A 227 -5.14 11.85 -11.57
C THR A 227 -6.10 12.91 -12.10
N ASN A 228 -6.08 14.09 -11.49
CA ASN A 228 -6.73 15.29 -12.02
C ASN A 228 -5.68 16.23 -12.62
N PRO A 229 -5.69 16.50 -13.95
CA PRO A 229 -4.79 17.47 -14.58
C PRO A 229 -4.87 18.89 -14.01
N SER A 230 -5.97 19.24 -13.33
CA SER A 230 -6.19 20.52 -12.67
C SER A 230 -5.91 20.49 -11.16
N ASP A 231 -5.21 19.47 -10.66
CA ASP A 231 -4.81 19.41 -9.25
C ASP A 231 -3.95 20.65 -8.88
N PRO A 232 -4.40 21.50 -7.92
CA PRO A 232 -3.72 22.75 -7.57
C PRO A 232 -2.34 22.53 -6.94
N GLN A 233 -2.06 21.34 -6.40
CA GLN A 233 -0.74 20.98 -5.87
C GLN A 233 0.19 20.41 -6.94
N SER A 234 -0.25 20.38 -8.21
CA SER A 234 0.51 19.84 -9.33
C SER A 234 0.96 18.40 -9.12
N LEU A 235 0.18 17.59 -8.40
CA LEU A 235 0.49 16.17 -8.20
C LEU A 235 0.39 15.36 -9.50
N HIS A 236 -0.38 15.85 -10.47
CA HIS A 236 -0.53 15.23 -11.78
C HIS A 236 0.77 15.09 -12.56
N SER A 237 1.79 15.92 -12.30
CA SER A 237 3.11 15.78 -12.95
C SER A 237 3.87 14.52 -12.51
N LEU A 238 3.49 13.92 -11.37
CA LEU A 238 4.05 12.65 -10.90
C LEU A 238 3.24 11.44 -11.37
N ALA A 239 2.01 11.64 -11.85
CA ALA A 239 1.15 10.53 -12.25
C ALA A 239 1.73 9.68 -13.40
N PRO A 240 2.35 10.26 -14.46
CA PRO A 240 3.03 9.47 -15.48
C PRO A 240 4.18 8.63 -14.94
N TRP A 241 4.98 9.20 -14.02
CA TRP A 241 6.05 8.46 -13.35
C TRP A 241 5.52 7.27 -12.56
N VAL A 242 4.45 7.46 -11.77
CA VAL A 242 3.78 6.36 -11.04
C VAL A 242 3.24 5.32 -12.01
N ALA A 243 2.59 5.74 -13.09
CA ALA A 243 2.06 4.85 -14.13
C ALA A 243 3.16 4.01 -14.78
N VAL A 244 4.31 4.59 -15.11
CA VAL A 244 5.43 3.85 -15.69
C VAL A 244 6.05 2.90 -14.65
N LYS A 245 6.32 3.37 -13.43
CA LYS A 245 6.92 2.56 -12.35
C LYS A 245 6.05 1.37 -11.95
N ARG A 246 4.72 1.51 -12.05
CA ARG A 246 3.75 0.45 -11.74
C ARG A 246 3.18 -0.24 -12.98
N ARG A 247 3.64 0.10 -14.19
CA ARG A 247 3.10 -0.42 -15.46
C ARG A 247 1.56 -0.31 -15.52
N GLY A 248 1.03 0.84 -15.10
CA GLY A 248 -0.40 1.11 -15.00
C GLY A 248 -0.92 2.01 -16.13
N ALA A 249 -2.21 1.87 -16.46
CA ALA A 249 -2.88 2.77 -17.39
C ALA A 249 -3.26 4.09 -16.71
N LEU A 250 -2.85 5.23 -17.29
CA LEU A 250 -3.18 6.56 -16.78
C LEU A 250 -4.58 6.99 -17.20
N LEU A 251 -5.40 7.32 -16.21
CA LEU A 251 -6.76 7.84 -16.31
C LEU A 251 -6.77 9.31 -15.84
N LEU A 252 -7.49 10.15 -16.58
CA LEU A 252 -7.55 11.60 -16.33
C LEU A 252 -8.99 12.04 -16.09
N THR A 253 -9.27 12.63 -14.94
CA THR A 253 -10.57 13.26 -14.65
C THR A 253 -10.76 14.57 -15.44
N GLY A 254 -11.98 15.10 -15.41
CA GLY A 254 -12.25 16.50 -15.73
C GLY A 254 -11.65 17.47 -14.69
N PRO A 255 -11.71 18.78 -14.96
CA PRO A 255 -11.09 19.80 -14.10
C PRO A 255 -11.57 19.79 -12.65
N ASP A 256 -12.85 19.50 -12.40
CA ASP A 256 -13.42 19.46 -11.04
C ASP A 256 -13.23 18.11 -10.32
N GLY A 257 -12.72 17.09 -11.02
CA GLY A 257 -12.50 15.74 -10.50
C GLY A 257 -13.76 14.95 -10.13
N LYS A 258 -14.96 15.51 -10.30
CA LYS A 258 -16.22 14.88 -9.84
C LYS A 258 -16.66 13.73 -10.75
N ASP A 259 -16.12 13.68 -11.97
CA ASP A 259 -16.34 12.60 -12.94
C ASP A 259 -15.47 11.35 -12.67
N ALA A 260 -14.68 11.32 -11.58
CA ALA A 260 -13.79 10.21 -11.26
C ALA A 260 -14.48 8.83 -11.28
N ARG A 261 -15.72 8.73 -10.75
CA ARG A 261 -16.49 7.48 -10.79
C ARG A 261 -16.76 7.05 -12.24
N THR A 262 -17.19 7.98 -13.08
CA THR A 262 -17.49 7.73 -14.50
C THR A 262 -16.23 7.31 -15.26
N VAL A 263 -15.10 7.98 -15.02
CA VAL A 263 -13.81 7.64 -15.64
C VAL A 263 -13.35 6.24 -15.26
N VAL A 264 -13.40 5.89 -13.98
CA VAL A 264 -13.03 4.55 -13.52
C VAL A 264 -14.00 3.50 -14.07
N ALA A 265 -15.31 3.75 -14.02
CA ALA A 265 -16.31 2.83 -14.56
C ALA A 265 -16.13 2.61 -16.08
N GLY A 266 -15.75 3.64 -16.83
CA GLY A 266 -15.38 3.53 -18.24
C GLY A 266 -14.18 2.61 -18.45
N ALA A 267 -13.10 2.81 -17.70
CA ALA A 267 -11.92 1.95 -17.76
C ALA A 267 -12.24 0.48 -17.39
N MET A 268 -13.16 0.25 -16.45
CA MET A 268 -13.56 -1.11 -16.08
C MET A 268 -14.39 -1.84 -17.16
N LYS A 269 -14.93 -1.12 -18.15
CA LYS A 269 -15.65 -1.67 -19.30
C LYS A 269 -14.74 -1.95 -20.50
N ASP A 270 -13.65 -1.21 -20.63
CA ASP A 270 -12.67 -1.41 -21.71
C ASP A 270 -11.96 -2.75 -21.54
N TRP A 271 -11.87 -3.54 -22.62
CA TRP A 271 -11.33 -4.91 -22.56
C TRP A 271 -9.88 -4.96 -22.06
N ASP A 272 -9.07 -3.93 -22.36
CA ASP A 272 -7.66 -3.85 -22.01
C ASP A 272 -7.42 -3.51 -20.53
N THR A 273 -8.36 -2.82 -19.87
CA THR A 273 -8.26 -2.39 -18.47
C THR A 273 -9.29 -3.01 -17.52
N SER A 274 -10.30 -3.73 -18.02
CA SER A 274 -11.34 -4.41 -17.22
C SER A 274 -10.79 -5.35 -16.14
N GLN A 275 -9.60 -5.87 -16.37
CA GLN A 275 -8.95 -6.85 -15.51
C GLN A 275 -8.02 -6.24 -14.44
N ALA A 276 -7.93 -4.91 -14.35
CA ALA A 276 -7.09 -4.24 -13.37
C ALA A 276 -7.48 -4.62 -11.93
N ASP A 277 -6.53 -4.98 -11.08
CA ASP A 277 -6.78 -5.38 -9.69
C ASP A 277 -6.58 -4.23 -8.70
N ALA A 278 -5.77 -3.24 -9.09
CA ALA A 278 -5.41 -2.12 -8.25
C ALA A 278 -5.58 -0.77 -8.95
N MET A 279 -5.84 0.26 -8.16
CA MET A 279 -5.86 1.64 -8.60
C MET A 279 -5.11 2.54 -7.63
N LEU A 280 -4.16 3.30 -8.17
CA LEU A 280 -3.43 4.36 -7.49
C LEU A 280 -4.03 5.71 -7.86
N VAL A 281 -4.36 6.52 -6.86
CA VAL A 281 -4.91 7.85 -7.08
C VAL A 281 -3.83 8.86 -6.74
N VAL A 282 -3.28 9.54 -7.74
CA VAL A 282 -2.23 10.55 -7.59
C VAL A 282 -2.89 11.92 -7.64
N ALA A 283 -3.63 12.26 -6.59
CA ALA A 283 -4.36 13.51 -6.51
C ALA A 283 -4.75 13.85 -5.07
N ASN A 284 -4.75 15.14 -4.76
CA ASN A 284 -5.25 15.63 -3.49
C ASN A 284 -6.77 15.31 -3.36
N PRO A 285 -7.28 15.02 -2.14
CA PRO A 285 -8.72 14.91 -1.90
C PRO A 285 -9.54 16.13 -2.35
N THR A 286 -8.97 17.33 -2.48
CA THR A 286 -9.69 18.49 -3.04
C THR A 286 -9.78 18.44 -4.58
N ALA A 287 -8.80 17.82 -5.24
CA ALA A 287 -8.75 17.70 -6.69
C ALA A 287 -9.58 16.50 -7.20
N ILE A 288 -9.64 15.41 -6.43
CA ILE A 288 -10.58 14.30 -6.67
C ILE A 288 -11.34 14.07 -5.37
N PRO A 289 -12.51 14.74 -5.20
CA PRO A 289 -13.26 14.73 -3.96
C PRO A 289 -13.89 13.37 -3.63
N GLN A 290 -13.96 13.10 -2.34
CA GLN A 290 -14.85 12.07 -1.81
C GLN A 290 -16.31 12.49 -2.03
N VAL A 291 -17.19 11.49 -2.12
CA VAL A 291 -18.63 11.71 -2.28
C VAL A 291 -19.32 11.52 -0.94
N LYS A 292 -20.33 12.36 -0.68
CA LYS A 292 -21.26 12.17 0.44
C LYS A 292 -22.26 11.08 0.10
N ARG A 293 -22.44 10.13 1.01
CA ARG A 293 -23.44 9.06 0.90
C ARG A 293 -24.25 8.96 2.18
N GLU A 294 -25.50 8.49 2.06
CA GLU A 294 -26.29 8.13 3.23
C GLU A 294 -25.56 7.06 4.04
N ASN A 295 -25.59 7.22 5.36
CA ASN A 295 -24.98 6.26 6.25
C ASN A 295 -25.86 5.00 6.37
N PRO A 296 -25.35 3.80 6.00
CA PRO A 296 -26.14 2.58 6.08
C PRO A 296 -26.43 2.15 7.53
N ALA A 297 -25.74 2.73 8.52
CA ALA A 297 -25.95 2.49 9.93
C ALA A 297 -26.73 3.64 10.59
N LYS A 298 -27.92 3.32 11.11
CA LYS A 298 -28.74 4.29 11.88
C LYS A 298 -28.01 4.75 13.15
N GLY A 299 -28.22 6.02 13.53
CA GLY A 299 -27.87 6.57 14.85
C GLY A 299 -26.51 7.26 14.98
N LYS A 300 -25.64 7.22 13.97
CA LYS A 300 -24.48 8.12 13.82
C LYS A 300 -24.57 8.77 12.45
N ASP A 301 -24.01 9.97 12.28
CA ASP A 301 -23.79 10.68 10.99
C ASP A 301 -24.85 10.43 9.90
N GLU A 302 -25.67 11.41 9.53
CA GLU A 302 -26.63 11.21 8.42
C GLU A 302 -25.93 10.88 7.09
N GLN A 303 -24.78 11.51 6.86
CA GLN A 303 -23.95 11.29 5.68
C GLN A 303 -22.51 10.96 6.06
N ILE A 304 -21.87 10.18 5.21
CA ILE A 304 -20.48 9.74 5.34
C ILE A 304 -19.69 10.08 4.07
N ASP A 305 -18.40 10.31 4.23
CA ASP A 305 -17.46 10.50 3.13
C ASP A 305 -16.93 9.16 2.63
N VAL A 306 -17.05 8.92 1.33
CA VAL A 306 -16.64 7.68 0.68
C VAL A 306 -15.88 8.00 -0.60
N GLU A 307 -14.86 7.21 -0.94
CA GLU A 307 -14.19 7.35 -2.24
C GLU A 307 -15.17 7.05 -3.40
N PRO A 308 -15.10 7.79 -4.52
CA PRO A 308 -16.15 7.76 -5.56
C PRO A 308 -16.32 6.42 -6.28
N TRP A 309 -15.31 5.56 -6.27
CA TRP A 309 -15.30 4.23 -6.89
C TRP A 309 -15.77 3.09 -5.97
N ILE A 310 -16.06 3.35 -4.70
CA ILE A 310 -16.66 2.33 -3.83
C ILE A 310 -18.08 2.05 -4.33
N PRO A 311 -18.53 0.78 -4.45
CA PRO A 311 -19.89 0.46 -4.87
C PRO A 311 -20.94 1.08 -3.94
N GLU A 312 -22.15 1.35 -4.44
CA GLU A 312 -23.22 2.03 -3.69
C GLU A 312 -24.08 1.08 -2.85
N GLY A 313 -24.10 -0.21 -3.19
CA GLY A 313 -24.91 -1.22 -2.52
C GLY A 313 -24.10 -2.19 -1.67
N ASP A 314 -24.61 -3.42 -1.56
CA ASP A 314 -23.97 -4.55 -0.89
C ASP A 314 -23.00 -5.30 -1.81
N GLU A 315 -22.62 -4.69 -2.93
CA GLU A 315 -21.71 -5.28 -3.90
C GLU A 315 -20.31 -5.47 -3.32
N LEU A 316 -19.60 -6.49 -3.81
CA LEU A 316 -18.22 -6.73 -3.45
C LEU A 316 -17.32 -5.58 -3.90
N ILE A 317 -16.36 -5.24 -3.07
CA ILE A 317 -15.31 -4.29 -3.41
C ILE A 317 -14.24 -5.05 -4.21
N SER A 318 -14.10 -4.67 -5.47
CA SER A 318 -13.36 -5.46 -6.43
C SER A 318 -11.96 -4.88 -6.69
N LEU A 319 -11.85 -3.55 -6.80
CA LEU A 319 -10.57 -2.85 -6.94
C LEU A 319 -9.92 -2.59 -5.58
N THR A 320 -8.63 -2.92 -5.45
CA THR A 320 -7.82 -2.38 -4.36
C THR A 320 -7.47 -0.94 -4.69
N THR A 321 -7.60 -0.02 -3.72
CA THR A 321 -7.37 1.40 -3.99
C THR A 321 -6.52 2.03 -2.91
N GLY A 322 -5.65 2.95 -3.31
CA GLY A 322 -4.84 3.76 -2.41
C GLY A 322 -4.53 5.11 -3.05
N ARG A 323 -4.35 6.14 -2.22
CA ARG A 323 -4.15 7.52 -2.66
C ARG A 323 -2.76 8.02 -2.29
N LEU A 324 -2.04 8.54 -3.28
CA LEU A 324 -0.75 9.21 -3.12
C LEU A 324 -0.96 10.72 -3.22
N PHE A 325 -0.83 11.42 -2.10
CA PHE A 325 -0.91 12.87 -2.05
C PHE A 325 -0.21 13.39 -0.81
N HIS A 326 0.27 14.63 -0.89
CA HIS A 326 0.79 15.38 0.24
C HIS A 326 0.88 16.85 -0.15
N ALA A 327 0.73 17.78 0.81
CA ALA A 327 0.84 19.22 0.55
C ALA A 327 2.24 19.60 0.01
N ASP A 328 3.29 18.98 0.57
CA ASP A 328 4.61 18.93 -0.05
C ASP A 328 4.69 17.73 -0.98
N ARG A 329 4.61 17.97 -2.29
CA ARG A 329 4.64 16.91 -3.32
C ARG A 329 5.92 16.07 -3.31
N ALA A 330 7.01 16.53 -2.69
CA ALA A 330 8.23 15.74 -2.55
C ALA A 330 8.04 14.46 -1.75
N LEU A 331 6.99 14.41 -0.92
CA LEU A 331 6.64 13.22 -0.16
C LEU A 331 6.01 12.12 -1.00
N VAL A 332 5.35 12.41 -2.11
CA VAL A 332 4.74 11.38 -2.96
C VAL A 332 5.78 10.38 -3.50
N PRO A 333 6.88 10.82 -4.14
CA PRO A 333 7.90 9.88 -4.56
C PRO A 333 8.60 9.20 -3.39
N LEU A 334 8.77 9.92 -2.27
CA LEU A 334 9.38 9.37 -1.07
C LEU A 334 8.52 8.26 -0.43
N MET A 335 7.19 8.39 -0.46
CA MET A 335 6.26 7.34 -0.02
C MET A 335 6.47 6.05 -0.82
N LEU A 336 6.78 6.13 -2.12
CA LEU A 336 7.09 4.96 -2.95
C LEU A 336 8.50 4.42 -2.69
N ALA A 337 9.50 5.29 -2.54
CA ALA A 337 10.88 4.90 -2.26
C ALA A 337 11.03 4.18 -0.91
N ARG A 338 10.28 4.63 0.12
CA ARG A 338 10.27 4.02 1.47
C ARG A 338 9.75 2.58 1.48
N GLN A 339 8.91 2.19 0.52
CA GLN A 339 8.38 0.83 0.41
C GLN A 339 9.49 -0.18 0.19
N ARG A 340 10.49 0.18 -0.64
CA ARG A 340 11.65 -0.66 -0.88
C ARG A 340 12.40 -0.96 0.42
N ILE A 341 12.62 0.06 1.25
CA ILE A 341 13.28 -0.12 2.56
C ILE A 341 12.44 -1.05 3.43
N LEU A 342 11.12 -0.81 3.51
CA LEU A 342 10.20 -1.63 4.29
C LEU A 342 10.19 -3.08 3.84
N GLU A 343 10.03 -3.34 2.54
CA GLU A 343 9.96 -4.69 1.95
C GLU A 343 11.24 -5.51 2.15
N HIS A 344 12.40 -4.83 2.26
CA HIS A 344 13.70 -5.46 2.44
C HIS A 344 14.23 -5.37 3.88
N THR A 345 13.38 -4.96 4.84
CA THR A 345 13.77 -4.95 6.26
C THR A 345 14.18 -6.37 6.68
N PRO A 346 15.39 -6.57 7.22
CA PRO A 346 15.85 -7.88 7.64
C PRO A 346 15.18 -8.33 8.96
N GLY A 347 15.03 -9.64 9.11
CA GLY A 347 14.47 -10.26 10.31
C GLY A 347 12.94 -10.30 10.33
N PRO A 348 12.35 -10.74 11.46
CA PRO A 348 10.91 -10.80 11.59
C PRO A 348 10.30 -9.39 11.59
N PRO A 349 9.19 -9.17 10.86
CA PRO A 349 8.52 -7.89 10.87
C PRO A 349 8.03 -7.54 12.27
N LYS A 350 8.15 -6.28 12.66
CA LYS A 350 7.80 -5.81 14.02
C LYS A 350 6.52 -4.97 13.98
N ILE A 351 5.61 -5.19 14.93
CA ILE A 351 4.42 -4.37 15.09
C ILE A 351 4.25 -3.92 16.55
N LEU A 352 3.85 -2.65 16.72
CA LEU A 352 3.32 -2.13 17.98
C LEU A 352 1.81 -2.05 17.89
N ILE A 353 1.11 -2.69 18.83
CA ILE A 353 -0.34 -2.64 18.95
C ILE A 353 -0.67 -1.87 20.23
N ALA A 354 -1.26 -0.69 20.08
CA ALA A 354 -1.77 0.13 21.17
C ALA A 354 -3.29 0.15 21.11
N SER A 355 -3.95 -0.47 22.08
CA SER A 355 -5.40 -0.63 22.07
C SER A 355 -6.05 -0.33 23.42
N ASN A 356 -7.22 0.30 23.35
CA ASN A 356 -8.06 0.64 24.49
C ASN A 356 -7.34 1.41 25.63
N PRO A 357 -6.50 2.43 25.36
CA PRO A 357 -5.78 3.17 26.41
C PRO A 357 -6.70 4.00 27.33
N GLY A 358 -8.01 4.09 27.04
CA GLY A 358 -9.02 4.72 27.90
C GLY A 358 -9.89 3.74 28.70
N ASP A 359 -9.71 2.43 28.49
CA ASP A 359 -10.49 1.33 29.10
C ASP A 359 -12.01 1.31 28.78
N GLY A 360 -12.44 2.08 27.79
CA GLY A 360 -13.86 2.20 27.39
C GLY A 360 -14.29 1.29 26.23
N LEU A 361 -13.37 0.50 25.67
CA LEU A 361 -13.56 -0.24 24.41
C LEU A 361 -13.17 -1.73 24.53
N PRO A 362 -13.74 -2.50 25.48
CA PRO A 362 -13.33 -3.88 25.76
C PRO A 362 -13.50 -4.83 24.56
N LEU A 363 -14.55 -4.63 23.75
CA LEU A 363 -14.75 -5.39 22.52
C LEU A 363 -13.61 -5.13 21.52
N LEU A 364 -13.15 -3.89 21.40
CA LEU A 364 -12.05 -3.53 20.51
C LEU A 364 -10.76 -4.18 20.96
N GLU A 365 -10.46 -4.10 22.25
CA GLU A 365 -9.28 -4.75 22.85
C GLU A 365 -9.28 -6.27 22.63
N THR A 366 -10.45 -6.90 22.70
CA THR A 366 -10.61 -8.33 22.39
C THR A 366 -10.13 -8.64 20.96
N PHE A 367 -10.48 -7.81 19.98
CA PHE A 367 -9.96 -7.95 18.62
C PHE A 367 -8.44 -7.73 18.58
N SER A 368 -7.93 -6.67 19.21
CA SER A 368 -6.51 -6.31 19.17
C SER A 368 -5.61 -7.41 19.75
N ARG A 369 -6.04 -8.07 20.82
CA ARG A 369 -5.33 -9.20 21.43
C ARG A 369 -5.29 -10.41 20.49
N ASN A 370 -6.39 -10.70 19.80
CA ASN A 370 -6.43 -11.76 18.79
C ASN A 370 -5.59 -11.40 17.55
N THR A 371 -5.61 -10.14 17.10
CA THR A 371 -4.73 -9.65 16.01
C THR A 371 -3.26 -9.83 16.37
N GLY A 372 -2.87 -9.46 17.60
CA GLY A 372 -1.51 -9.69 18.10
C GLY A 372 -1.12 -11.16 18.05
N ARG A 373 -2.01 -12.04 18.51
CA ARG A 373 -1.75 -13.48 18.51
C ARG A 373 -1.62 -14.08 17.11
N GLU A 374 -2.46 -13.67 16.15
CA GLU A 374 -2.33 -14.11 14.76
C GLU A 374 -1.00 -13.68 14.15
N LEU A 375 -0.57 -12.45 14.43
CA LEU A 375 0.72 -11.93 13.96
C LEU A 375 1.89 -12.70 14.59
N GLU A 376 1.86 -12.97 15.89
CA GLU A 376 2.86 -13.79 16.58
C GLU A 376 2.95 -15.20 15.97
N ASN A 377 1.81 -15.87 15.76
CA ASN A 377 1.76 -17.20 15.17
C ASN A 377 2.30 -17.21 13.73
N ALA A 378 2.08 -16.14 12.97
CA ALA A 378 2.66 -15.98 11.63
C ALA A 378 4.17 -15.65 11.63
N GLY A 379 4.77 -15.33 12.78
CA GLY A 379 6.20 -15.02 12.91
C GLY A 379 6.54 -13.53 13.01
N TRP A 380 5.58 -12.67 13.33
CA TRP A 380 5.85 -11.26 13.64
C TRP A 380 6.36 -11.10 15.07
N LYS A 381 7.21 -10.10 15.28
CA LYS A 381 7.55 -9.61 16.62
C LYS A 381 6.49 -8.60 17.07
N VAL A 382 5.61 -9.03 17.97
CA VAL A 382 4.51 -8.20 18.47
C VAL A 382 4.88 -7.52 19.79
N THR A 383 4.65 -6.21 19.86
CA THR A 383 4.67 -5.43 21.10
C THR A 383 3.24 -4.98 21.39
N GLY A 384 2.52 -5.76 22.22
CA GLY A 384 1.14 -5.46 22.60
C GLY A 384 1.06 -4.55 23.83
N ARG A 385 0.19 -3.53 23.76
CA ARG A 385 -0.13 -2.59 24.84
C ARG A 385 -1.64 -2.40 24.88
N TYR A 386 -2.27 -2.99 25.89
CA TYR A 386 -3.73 -3.15 25.97
C TYR A 386 -4.25 -2.55 27.27
N GLY A 387 -5.35 -1.79 27.20
CA GLY A 387 -5.98 -1.17 28.37
C GLY A 387 -5.26 0.09 28.87
N LYS A 388 -5.88 0.80 29.81
CA LYS A 388 -5.43 2.12 30.27
C LYS A 388 -4.10 2.14 31.04
N THR A 389 -3.83 1.12 31.85
CA THR A 389 -2.68 1.12 32.77
C THR A 389 -1.36 0.82 32.08
N ASN A 390 -1.41 0.32 30.85
CA ASN A 390 -0.26 -0.35 30.24
C ASN A 390 0.44 0.49 29.17
N LEU A 391 0.01 1.73 28.91
CA LEU A 391 0.66 2.58 27.91
C LEU A 391 0.73 4.04 28.35
N THR A 392 1.96 4.58 28.36
CA THR A 392 2.21 6.01 28.54
C THR A 392 2.57 6.67 27.21
N ALA A 393 2.40 7.99 27.10
CA ALA A 393 2.81 8.75 25.93
C ALA A 393 4.32 8.59 25.63
N LYS A 394 5.15 8.62 26.69
CA LYS A 394 6.60 8.41 26.58
C LYS A 394 6.92 7.03 26.03
N GLU A 395 6.32 5.98 26.59
CA GLU A 395 6.55 4.61 26.12
C GLU A 395 6.12 4.42 24.66
N LEU A 396 4.96 4.95 24.27
CA LEU A 396 4.52 4.90 22.87
C LEU A 396 5.52 5.62 21.94
N ARG A 397 6.00 6.80 22.35
CA ARG A 397 6.99 7.60 21.60
C ARG A 397 8.32 6.87 21.45
N ASP A 398 8.78 6.19 22.50
CA ASP A 398 10.04 5.44 22.51
C ASP A 398 9.96 4.17 21.65
N LEU A 399 8.81 3.47 21.64
CA LEU A 399 8.63 2.20 20.93
C LEU A 399 8.37 2.35 19.43
N LEU A 400 7.69 3.43 19.02
CA LEU A 400 7.15 3.58 17.67
C LEU A 400 8.21 3.65 16.55
N PRO A 401 9.36 4.34 16.69
CA PRO A 401 10.35 4.45 15.62
C PRO A 401 10.92 3.12 15.10
N GLU A 402 10.79 2.06 15.91
CA GLU A 402 11.34 0.73 15.63
C GLU A 402 10.36 -0.25 14.96
N GLN A 403 9.16 0.19 14.56
CA GLN A 403 8.05 -0.69 14.13
C GLN A 403 7.81 -0.66 12.62
N ASP A 404 7.57 -1.82 12.00
CA ASP A 404 7.26 -1.94 10.55
C ASP A 404 5.78 -1.64 10.33
N ALA A 405 4.97 -1.93 11.35
CA ALA A 405 3.59 -1.54 11.41
C ALA A 405 3.26 -0.95 12.80
N PHE A 406 2.30 -0.04 12.83
CA PHE A 406 1.70 0.45 14.06
C PHE A 406 0.20 0.30 13.94
N LEU A 407 -0.43 -0.28 14.97
CA LEU A 407 -1.86 -0.38 15.08
C LEU A 407 -2.32 0.42 16.30
N TRP A 408 -3.08 1.48 16.05
CA TRP A 408 -3.78 2.23 17.07
C TRP A 408 -5.28 1.92 17.04
N GLU A 409 -5.80 1.39 18.14
CA GLU A 409 -7.23 1.09 18.30
C GLU A 409 -7.79 1.78 19.56
N GLY A 410 -8.42 2.94 19.37
CA GLY A 410 -8.85 3.75 20.51
C GLY A 410 -9.65 4.99 20.12
N HIS A 411 -9.75 5.92 21.05
CA HIS A 411 -10.24 7.26 20.73
C HIS A 411 -9.12 8.07 20.12
N TYR A 412 -9.38 8.66 18.95
CA TYR A 412 -8.40 9.49 18.26
C TYR A 412 -7.90 10.65 19.14
N ARG A 413 -8.82 11.30 19.85
CA ARG A 413 -8.52 12.39 20.80
C ARG A 413 -7.55 11.97 21.91
N THR A 414 -7.54 10.72 22.34
CA THR A 414 -6.52 10.25 23.31
C THR A 414 -5.12 10.28 22.69
N LEU A 415 -4.97 9.85 21.43
CA LEU A 415 -3.70 9.91 20.71
C LEU A 415 -3.22 11.36 20.55
N ILE A 416 -4.13 12.24 20.14
CA ILE A 416 -3.80 13.63 19.82
C ILE A 416 -3.63 14.49 21.07
N ASP A 417 -4.64 14.52 21.95
CA ASP A 417 -4.68 15.47 23.06
C ASP A 417 -3.91 14.97 24.29
N THR A 418 -3.97 13.65 24.58
CA THR A 418 -3.31 13.09 25.77
C THR A 418 -1.86 12.70 25.50
N TYR A 419 -1.57 12.10 24.35
CA TYR A 419 -0.21 11.68 24.00
C TYR A 419 0.55 12.73 23.19
N GLU A 420 -0.12 13.81 22.79
CA GLU A 420 0.47 14.92 22.02
C GLU A 420 1.14 14.42 20.74
N PHE A 421 0.56 13.40 20.11
CA PHE A 421 1.19 12.64 19.02
C PHE A 421 1.63 13.50 17.83
N LEU A 422 0.95 14.61 17.58
CA LEU A 422 1.27 15.57 16.51
C LEU A 422 2.51 16.41 16.81
N LYS A 423 2.91 16.54 18.08
CA LYS A 423 4.12 17.28 18.49
C LYS A 423 5.40 16.46 18.31
N TRP A 424 5.27 15.16 18.01
CA TRP A 424 6.41 14.27 17.88
C TRP A 424 7.08 14.48 16.54
N THR A 425 8.39 14.72 16.56
CA THR A 425 9.19 15.01 15.37
C THR A 425 10.19 13.90 15.05
N GLU A 426 10.25 12.87 15.89
CA GLU A 426 11.14 11.75 15.69
C GLU A 426 10.87 11.07 14.35
N PRO A 427 11.92 10.81 13.57
CA PRO A 427 11.78 10.08 12.33
C PRO A 427 11.34 8.65 12.63
N LEU A 428 10.33 8.21 11.89
CA LEU A 428 9.87 6.84 11.85
C LEU A 428 10.70 6.07 10.83
N ARG A 429 10.84 4.77 11.04
CA ARG A 429 11.18 3.90 9.94
C ARG A 429 10.01 3.79 8.96
N PRO A 430 10.26 3.47 7.68
CA PRO A 430 9.22 3.10 6.74
C PRO A 430 8.26 2.10 7.36
N SER A 431 6.97 2.43 7.39
CA SER A 431 5.99 1.62 8.10
C SER A 431 4.57 1.81 7.58
N VAL A 432 3.70 0.86 7.93
CA VAL A 432 2.25 0.96 7.79
C VAL A 432 1.64 1.45 9.10
N MET A 433 0.97 2.59 9.06
CA MET A 433 0.23 3.13 10.21
C MET A 433 -1.25 2.81 10.06
N PHE A 434 -1.79 1.95 10.91
CA PHE A 434 -3.20 1.60 10.94
C PHE A 434 -3.89 2.30 12.11
N LEU A 435 -4.73 3.28 11.79
CA LEU A 435 -5.46 4.10 12.76
C LEU A 435 -6.93 3.70 12.79
N GLN A 436 -7.27 2.71 13.61
CA GLN A 436 -8.64 2.37 13.93
C GLN A 436 -9.15 3.37 14.97
N SER A 437 -9.63 4.52 14.49
CA SER A 437 -10.25 5.55 15.35
C SER A 437 -11.18 6.44 14.52
N CYS A 438 -12.12 7.10 15.19
CA CYS A 438 -13.02 8.06 14.55
C CYS A 438 -12.22 9.24 13.96
N LEU A 439 -12.48 9.60 12.70
CA LEU A 439 -11.95 10.80 12.03
C LEU A 439 -10.40 10.84 11.94
N ALA A 440 -9.74 9.69 12.11
CA ALA A 440 -8.28 9.64 12.22
C ALA A 440 -7.56 9.87 10.88
N LEU A 441 -8.28 9.75 9.77
CA LEU A 441 -7.73 9.95 8.44
C LEU A 441 -8.13 11.32 7.90
N ASN A 442 -7.58 12.38 8.50
CA ASN A 442 -7.73 13.77 8.05
C ASN A 442 -6.41 14.30 7.49
N PRO A 443 -6.43 15.15 6.44
CA PRO A 443 -5.20 15.53 5.74
C PRO A 443 -4.21 16.33 6.57
N GLU A 444 -4.67 17.07 7.58
CA GLU A 444 -3.80 17.94 8.39
C GLU A 444 -2.96 17.12 9.38
N GLU A 445 -3.56 16.14 10.04
CA GLU A 445 -2.93 15.41 11.14
C GLU A 445 -2.28 14.12 10.66
N ALA A 446 -2.93 13.36 9.77
CA ALA A 446 -2.37 12.10 9.27
C ALA A 446 -1.22 12.31 8.27
N ALA A 447 -1.15 13.47 7.60
CA ALA A 447 -0.02 13.79 6.72
C ALA A 447 1.32 13.88 7.48
N LEU A 448 1.30 14.29 8.75
CA LEU A 448 2.49 14.36 9.60
C LEU A 448 3.16 12.99 9.81
N LEU A 449 2.43 11.88 9.65
CA LEU A 449 3.02 10.55 9.66
C LEU A 449 3.93 10.31 8.46
N PHE A 450 3.56 10.83 7.28
CA PHE A 450 4.42 10.78 6.09
C PHE A 450 5.65 11.66 6.27
N ASP A 451 5.53 12.82 6.90
CA ASP A 451 6.70 13.65 7.22
C ASP A 451 7.74 12.87 8.02
N ARG A 452 7.27 12.11 9.01
CA ARG A 452 8.14 11.36 9.90
C ARG A 452 8.71 10.10 9.28
N GLY A 453 8.04 9.44 8.33
CA GLY A 453 8.60 8.24 7.71
C GLY A 453 7.60 7.19 7.24
N ALA A 454 6.31 7.35 7.52
CA ALA A 454 5.31 6.36 7.09
C ALA A 454 5.35 6.16 5.56
N ALA A 455 5.12 4.91 5.14
CA ALA A 455 4.94 4.54 3.74
C ALA A 455 3.46 4.47 3.36
N ALA A 456 2.62 4.09 4.32
CA ALA A 456 1.17 4.13 4.20
C ALA A 456 0.49 4.48 5.54
N VAL A 457 -0.65 5.15 5.46
CA VAL A 457 -1.57 5.37 6.57
C VAL A 457 -2.94 4.82 6.18
N VAL A 458 -3.51 3.99 7.04
CA VAL A 458 -4.80 3.35 6.89
C VAL A 458 -5.72 3.86 7.98
N GLY A 459 -6.93 4.24 7.62
CA GLY A 459 -7.90 4.74 8.59
C GLY A 459 -9.21 5.12 7.92
N THR A 460 -10.00 5.95 8.59
CA THR A 460 -11.26 6.45 8.04
C THR A 460 -11.44 7.95 8.35
N PRO A 461 -11.97 8.75 7.40
CA PRO A 461 -12.32 10.15 7.64
C PRO A 461 -13.64 10.29 8.39
N ASN A 462 -14.32 9.19 8.70
CA ASN A 462 -15.63 9.18 9.36
C ASN A 462 -15.50 8.73 10.82
N ARG A 463 -16.56 8.90 11.63
CA ARG A 463 -16.65 8.18 12.91
C ARG A 463 -16.60 6.68 12.65
N THR A 464 -16.36 5.81 13.64
CA THR A 464 -16.41 4.35 13.42
C THR A 464 -17.01 3.63 14.62
N TYR A 465 -17.31 2.34 14.45
CA TYR A 465 -17.77 1.45 15.52
C TYR A 465 -16.63 0.50 15.87
N SER A 466 -16.39 0.31 17.17
CA SER A 466 -15.33 -0.58 17.68
C SER A 466 -15.45 -2.00 17.10
N GLY A 467 -16.67 -2.55 17.08
CA GLY A 467 -16.95 -3.89 16.54
C GLY A 467 -16.52 -4.07 15.10
N SER A 468 -17.03 -3.21 14.19
CA SER A 468 -16.70 -3.32 12.76
C SER A 468 -15.25 -2.94 12.45
N GLY A 469 -14.71 -1.95 13.17
CA GLY A 469 -13.33 -1.52 12.99
C GLY A 469 -12.32 -2.58 13.42
N GLY A 470 -12.47 -3.16 14.61
CA GLY A 470 -11.59 -4.23 15.08
C GLY A 470 -11.68 -5.49 14.22
N ALA A 471 -12.89 -5.83 13.73
CA ALA A 471 -13.08 -6.92 12.78
C ALA A 471 -12.36 -6.66 11.43
N LEU A 472 -12.37 -5.41 10.94
CA LEU A 472 -11.63 -5.00 9.74
C LEU A 472 -10.11 -5.07 9.98
N THR A 473 -9.62 -4.54 11.10
CA THR A 473 -8.21 -4.59 11.48
C THR A 473 -7.68 -6.03 11.51
N LEU A 474 -8.39 -6.93 12.20
CA LEU A 474 -8.05 -8.35 12.28
C LEU A 474 -8.00 -8.96 10.88
N GLY A 475 -9.04 -8.75 10.07
CA GLY A 475 -9.09 -9.27 8.70
C GLY A 475 -7.98 -8.73 7.80
N PHE A 476 -7.58 -7.48 7.99
CA PHE A 476 -6.51 -6.82 7.24
C PHE A 476 -5.15 -7.46 7.57
N PHE A 477 -4.75 -7.45 8.84
CA PHE A 477 -3.44 -7.93 9.27
C PHE A 477 -3.28 -9.45 9.08
N ASP A 478 -4.33 -10.22 9.34
CA ASP A 478 -4.31 -11.67 9.11
C ASP A 478 -3.99 -12.02 7.65
N SER A 479 -4.61 -11.30 6.71
CA SER A 479 -4.39 -11.53 5.28
C SER A 479 -3.00 -11.06 4.80
N ILE A 480 -2.37 -10.11 5.50
CA ILE A 480 -0.95 -9.79 5.26
C ILE A 480 -0.08 -10.93 5.80
N ALA A 481 -0.37 -11.37 7.02
CA ALA A 481 0.47 -12.29 7.77
C ALA A 481 0.50 -13.70 7.14
N TYR A 482 -0.67 -14.24 6.77
CA TYR A 482 -0.78 -15.61 6.25
C TYR A 482 -0.78 -15.68 4.72
N ASP A 483 -1.46 -14.76 4.03
CA ASP A 483 -1.58 -14.80 2.56
C ASP A 483 -0.48 -13.98 1.85
N GLY A 484 0.32 -13.18 2.58
CA GLY A 484 1.35 -12.33 1.99
C GLY A 484 0.81 -11.26 1.04
N ARG A 485 -0.44 -10.82 1.25
CA ARG A 485 -1.11 -9.82 0.39
C ARG A 485 -0.44 -8.45 0.48
N SER A 486 -0.61 -7.65 -0.57
CA SER A 486 -0.35 -6.22 -0.50
C SER A 486 -1.32 -5.54 0.47
N THR A 487 -0.98 -4.33 0.92
CA THR A 487 -1.87 -3.52 1.78
C THR A 487 -3.26 -3.31 1.16
N GLY A 488 -3.33 -3.06 -0.15
CA GLY A 488 -4.58 -2.93 -0.89
C GLY A 488 -5.36 -4.25 -0.97
N GLY A 489 -4.67 -5.35 -1.27
CA GLY A 489 -5.28 -6.69 -1.31
C GLY A 489 -5.84 -7.10 0.05
N ALA A 490 -5.12 -6.79 1.11
CA ALA A 490 -5.53 -7.00 2.49
C ALA A 490 -6.75 -6.15 2.88
N MET A 491 -6.76 -4.88 2.49
CA MET A 491 -7.90 -3.99 2.70
C MET A 491 -9.14 -4.50 1.96
N ARG A 492 -9.02 -4.89 0.69
CA ARG A 492 -10.14 -5.49 -0.06
C ARG A 492 -10.66 -6.76 0.63
N HIS A 493 -9.77 -7.66 1.04
CA HIS A 493 -10.12 -8.90 1.75
C HIS A 493 -10.92 -8.59 3.04
N ALA A 494 -10.41 -7.68 3.86
CA ALA A 494 -11.06 -7.27 5.11
C ALA A 494 -12.42 -6.59 4.88
N LYS A 495 -12.53 -5.75 3.84
CA LYS A 495 -13.80 -5.10 3.48
C LYS A 495 -14.82 -6.11 2.98
N ASN A 496 -14.44 -7.05 2.13
CA ASN A 496 -15.36 -8.08 1.63
C ASN A 496 -15.75 -9.10 2.71
N PHE A 497 -14.88 -9.32 3.70
CA PHE A 497 -15.27 -10.01 4.94
C PHE A 497 -16.43 -9.29 5.63
N LEU A 498 -16.34 -7.97 5.80
CA LEU A 498 -17.43 -7.19 6.43
C LEU A 498 -18.72 -7.18 5.62
N VAL A 499 -18.64 -7.14 4.28
CA VAL A 499 -19.81 -7.27 3.39
C VAL A 499 -20.47 -8.63 3.59
N CYS A 500 -19.71 -9.73 3.52
CA CYS A 500 -20.23 -11.08 3.76
C CYS A 500 -20.79 -11.24 5.19
N TYR A 501 -20.12 -10.65 6.17
CA TYR A 501 -20.56 -10.70 7.56
C TYR A 501 -21.86 -9.93 7.80
N GLN A 502 -22.06 -8.79 7.14
CA GLN A 502 -23.32 -8.05 7.20
C GLN A 502 -24.50 -8.90 6.73
N GLU A 503 -24.35 -9.61 5.62
CA GLU A 503 -25.38 -10.52 5.11
C GLU A 503 -25.58 -11.73 6.03
N LEU A 504 -24.51 -12.34 6.53
CA LEU A 504 -24.59 -13.47 7.44
C LEU A 504 -25.35 -13.09 8.72
N LYS A 505 -25.06 -11.91 9.26
CA LYS A 505 -25.74 -11.35 10.41
C LYS A 505 -27.23 -11.14 10.14
N ALA A 506 -27.59 -10.60 8.97
CA ALA A 506 -28.98 -10.45 8.55
C ALA A 506 -29.70 -11.80 8.43
N LYS A 507 -29.09 -12.80 7.78
CA LYS A 507 -29.62 -14.17 7.65
C LYS A 507 -29.89 -14.83 9.00
N ARG A 508 -29.04 -14.56 10.00
CA ARG A 508 -29.13 -15.20 11.32
C ARG A 508 -30.11 -14.53 12.26
N LEU A 509 -30.07 -13.21 12.30
CA LEU A 509 -30.72 -12.43 13.35
C LEU A 509 -31.99 -11.74 12.85
N GLY A 510 -32.16 -11.57 11.52
CA GLY A 510 -33.27 -10.80 10.96
C GLY A 510 -33.36 -9.42 11.61
N GLU A 511 -34.55 -9.09 12.11
CA GLU A 511 -34.83 -7.83 12.82
C GLU A 511 -34.08 -7.68 14.16
N ALA A 512 -33.63 -8.78 14.76
CA ALA A 512 -32.83 -8.74 16.00
C ALA A 512 -31.38 -8.25 15.78
N ALA A 513 -30.97 -8.02 14.52
CA ALA A 513 -29.66 -7.49 14.18
C ALA A 513 -29.49 -6.04 14.66
N LYS A 514 -28.86 -5.85 15.83
CA LYS A 514 -28.48 -4.51 16.33
C LYS A 514 -27.42 -3.86 15.44
N LEU A 515 -27.48 -2.54 15.24
CA LEU A 515 -26.51 -1.79 14.42
C LEU A 515 -26.36 -2.36 13.00
N GLY A 516 -27.48 -2.65 12.32
CA GLY A 516 -27.48 -2.96 10.90
C GLY A 516 -26.71 -1.89 10.11
N GLY A 517 -25.96 -2.31 9.08
CA GLY A 517 -25.17 -1.41 8.23
C GLY A 517 -23.83 -0.94 8.80
N ALA A 518 -23.54 -1.13 10.10
CA ALA A 518 -22.26 -0.69 10.68
C ALA A 518 -21.03 -1.38 10.05
N ASN A 519 -21.18 -2.62 9.57
CA ASN A 519 -20.13 -3.34 8.86
C ASN A 519 -19.95 -2.80 7.44
N GLN A 520 -21.07 -2.56 6.73
CA GLN A 520 -21.07 -1.96 5.39
C GLN A 520 -20.40 -0.58 5.40
N ARG A 521 -20.76 0.24 6.38
CA ARG A 521 -20.15 1.55 6.63
C ARG A 521 -18.63 1.46 6.76
N ALA A 522 -18.12 0.55 7.61
CA ALA A 522 -16.68 0.38 7.76
C ALA A 522 -16.01 -0.13 6.46
N ALA A 523 -16.67 -1.03 5.72
CA ALA A 523 -16.19 -1.48 4.42
C ALA A 523 -16.08 -0.33 3.41
N TRP A 524 -17.01 0.62 3.43
CA TRP A 524 -16.99 1.80 2.56
C TRP A 524 -15.94 2.83 2.99
N THR A 525 -15.85 3.14 4.27
CA THR A 525 -15.16 4.35 4.74
C THR A 525 -13.70 4.14 5.13
N PHE A 526 -13.22 2.92 5.36
CA PHE A 526 -11.79 2.69 5.55
C PHE A 526 -11.06 2.81 4.22
N THR A 527 -9.93 3.49 4.18
CA THR A 527 -9.14 3.68 2.95
C THR A 527 -7.65 3.71 3.25
N ILE A 528 -6.83 3.68 2.21
CA ILE A 528 -5.37 3.69 2.26
C ILE A 528 -4.88 5.01 1.66
N TRP A 529 -4.10 5.77 2.42
CA TRP A 529 -3.21 6.79 1.90
C TRP A 529 -1.82 6.17 1.79
N GLY A 530 -1.32 6.04 0.57
CA GLY A 530 -0.19 5.17 0.24
C GLY A 530 -0.46 4.31 -0.98
N ASP A 531 0.51 3.49 -1.33
CA ASP A 531 0.42 2.57 -2.46
C ASP A 531 -0.32 1.29 -2.05
N PRO A 532 -1.43 0.92 -2.71
CA PRO A 532 -2.17 -0.30 -2.41
C PRO A 532 -1.43 -1.59 -2.85
N THR A 533 -0.35 -1.47 -3.62
CA THR A 533 0.47 -2.59 -4.10
C THR A 533 1.64 -2.91 -3.18
N MET A 534 1.93 -2.05 -2.20
CA MET A 534 3.00 -2.24 -1.23
C MET A 534 2.82 -3.56 -0.45
N LYS A 535 3.91 -4.29 -0.26
CA LYS A 535 3.95 -5.50 0.57
C LYS A 535 4.66 -5.25 1.89
N MET A 536 4.34 -6.08 2.88
CA MET A 536 5.11 -6.16 4.13
C MET A 536 6.17 -7.25 4.00
N PRO A 537 7.26 -7.19 4.78
CA PRO A 537 8.19 -8.33 4.92
C PRO A 537 7.42 -9.60 5.22
N LYS A 538 7.72 -10.67 4.49
CA LYS A 538 7.10 -11.97 4.72
C LYS A 538 7.60 -12.52 6.06
N PRO A 539 6.72 -12.74 7.04
CA PRO A 539 7.14 -13.31 8.31
C PRO A 539 7.51 -14.80 8.13
N ALA A 540 8.34 -15.30 9.04
CA ALA A 540 8.69 -16.72 9.12
C ALA A 540 8.08 -17.29 10.40
N PRO A 541 7.03 -18.13 10.31
CA PRO A 541 6.42 -18.74 11.48
C PRO A 541 7.43 -19.53 12.30
N ALA A 542 7.26 -19.54 13.63
CA ALA A 542 8.04 -20.38 14.52
C ALA A 542 7.78 -21.87 14.25
N ALA A 543 8.69 -22.75 14.66
CA ALA A 543 8.56 -24.20 14.45
C ALA A 543 7.34 -24.80 15.17
N ASP A 544 6.90 -24.18 16.26
CA ASP A 544 5.73 -24.54 17.05
C ASP A 544 4.47 -23.74 16.69
N ALA A 545 4.51 -22.94 15.63
CA ALA A 545 3.35 -22.20 15.14
C ALA A 545 2.20 -23.17 14.80
N LEU A 546 1.00 -22.82 15.21
CA LEU A 546 -0.19 -23.59 14.88
C LEU A 546 -0.54 -23.40 13.40
N PRO A 547 -0.99 -24.45 12.70
CA PRO A 547 -1.40 -24.33 11.31
C PRO A 547 -2.60 -23.38 11.19
N ALA A 548 -2.52 -22.43 10.26
CA ALA A 548 -3.64 -21.57 9.91
C ALA A 548 -4.73 -22.34 9.16
N LEU A 549 -5.96 -21.81 9.23
CA LEU A 549 -7.06 -22.20 8.37
C LEU A 549 -6.61 -22.20 6.90
N LYS A 550 -6.91 -23.28 6.19
CA LYS A 550 -6.56 -23.43 4.77
C LYS A 550 -7.81 -23.62 3.94
N THR A 551 -7.80 -23.07 2.74
CA THR A 551 -8.87 -23.30 1.76
C THR A 551 -8.29 -23.81 0.46
N GLU A 552 -8.88 -24.87 -0.07
CA GLU A 552 -8.50 -25.45 -1.36
C GLU A 552 -9.75 -25.63 -2.23
N LEU A 553 -9.57 -25.47 -3.54
CA LEU A 553 -10.56 -25.81 -4.55
C LEU A 553 -10.02 -26.97 -5.38
N VAL A 554 -10.60 -28.16 -5.21
CA VAL A 554 -10.26 -29.35 -5.98
C VAL A 554 -11.45 -29.70 -6.87
N LYS A 555 -11.28 -29.55 -8.18
CA LYS A 555 -12.35 -29.69 -9.18
C LYS A 555 -13.53 -28.76 -8.85
N THR A 556 -14.60 -29.32 -8.33
CA THR A 556 -15.84 -28.61 -7.96
C THR A 556 -16.09 -28.63 -6.45
N THR A 557 -15.10 -28.98 -5.63
CA THR A 557 -15.24 -29.00 -4.17
C THR A 557 -14.29 -27.99 -3.54
N ILE A 558 -14.87 -27.06 -2.79
CA ILE A 558 -14.15 -26.14 -1.90
C ILE A 558 -14.07 -26.82 -0.53
N THR A 559 -12.87 -26.99 -0.01
CA THR A 559 -12.63 -27.51 1.34
C THR A 559 -11.97 -26.42 2.18
N MET A 560 -12.61 -26.04 3.28
CA MET A 560 -12.02 -25.21 4.33
C MET A 560 -11.53 -26.13 5.45
N SER A 561 -10.21 -26.31 5.58
CA SER A 561 -9.60 -27.11 6.64
C SER A 561 -9.46 -26.27 7.90
N LEU A 562 -10.11 -26.70 8.97
CA LEU A 562 -10.07 -26.05 10.28
C LEU A 562 -8.92 -26.64 11.11
N PRO A 563 -8.08 -25.80 11.73
CA PRO A 563 -7.04 -26.27 12.62
C PRO A 563 -7.62 -27.10 13.78
N GLU A 564 -6.97 -28.20 14.15
CA GLU A 564 -7.39 -29.04 15.27
C GLU A 564 -7.37 -28.29 16.60
N LYS A 565 -6.41 -27.37 16.75
CA LYS A 565 -6.23 -26.56 17.95
C LYS A 565 -6.67 -25.14 17.68
N LYS A 566 -7.47 -24.61 18.59
CA LYS A 566 -7.70 -23.17 18.73
C LYS A 566 -6.62 -22.56 19.62
N TYR A 567 -6.49 -21.24 19.56
CA TYR A 567 -5.74 -20.52 20.58
C TYR A 567 -6.41 -20.61 21.94
N PRO A 568 -5.66 -20.39 23.04
CA PRO A 568 -6.24 -20.17 24.36
C PRO A 568 -7.30 -19.06 24.33
N SER A 569 -8.31 -19.13 25.21
CA SER A 569 -9.33 -18.07 25.30
C SER A 569 -8.69 -16.68 25.50
N THR A 570 -9.19 -15.69 24.78
CA THR A 570 -8.91 -14.28 25.02
C THR A 570 -10.07 -13.68 25.80
N GLU A 571 -9.81 -13.15 26.99
CA GLU A 571 -10.83 -12.62 27.87
C GLU A 571 -10.60 -11.12 28.14
N VAL A 572 -11.59 -10.30 27.80
CA VAL A 572 -11.67 -8.88 28.14
C VAL A 572 -13.11 -8.58 28.50
N ALA A 573 -13.42 -8.56 29.80
CA ALA A 573 -14.79 -8.51 30.28
C ALA A 573 -15.63 -7.39 29.62
N PRO A 574 -16.87 -7.67 29.18
CA PRO A 574 -17.60 -8.94 29.30
C PRO A 574 -17.36 -9.94 28.14
N TYR A 575 -16.38 -9.69 27.27
CA TYR A 575 -16.16 -10.46 26.05
C TYR A 575 -15.15 -11.59 26.22
N LYS A 576 -15.44 -12.71 25.57
CA LYS A 576 -14.55 -13.86 25.45
C LYS A 576 -14.47 -14.29 23.99
N ALA A 577 -13.31 -14.76 23.55
CA ALA A 577 -13.13 -15.25 22.20
C ALA A 577 -12.14 -16.43 22.16
N GLU A 578 -12.49 -17.47 21.42
CA GLU A 578 -11.65 -18.63 21.17
C GLU A 578 -11.62 -18.88 19.67
N MET A 579 -10.46 -18.70 19.04
CA MET A 579 -10.32 -18.62 17.59
C MET A 579 -9.29 -19.63 17.08
N TRP A 580 -9.52 -20.17 15.90
CA TRP A 580 -8.50 -20.91 15.15
C TRP A 580 -7.47 -19.94 14.56
N PRO A 581 -6.19 -20.33 14.43
CA PRO A 581 -5.24 -19.59 13.60
C PRO A 581 -5.79 -19.35 12.19
N GLY A 582 -5.70 -18.12 11.69
CA GLY A 582 -6.31 -17.71 10.41
C GLY A 582 -7.84 -17.54 10.47
N GLY A 583 -8.42 -17.59 11.67
CA GLY A 583 -9.85 -17.37 11.90
C GLY A 583 -10.24 -15.89 11.79
N ARG A 584 -11.53 -15.61 11.89
CA ARG A 584 -12.07 -14.25 11.97
C ARG A 584 -12.98 -14.10 13.17
N LEU A 585 -13.08 -12.87 13.64
CA LEU A 585 -14.05 -12.46 14.64
C LEU A 585 -14.82 -11.26 14.11
N ALA A 586 -16.06 -11.13 14.58
CA ALA A 586 -16.85 -9.93 14.46
C ALA A 586 -17.78 -9.82 15.68
N GLY A 587 -18.63 -8.80 15.73
CA GLY A 587 -19.53 -8.56 16.87
C GLY A 587 -20.71 -9.53 17.03
N LEU A 588 -20.59 -10.79 16.57
CA LEU A 588 -21.61 -11.83 16.71
C LEU A 588 -21.35 -12.61 18.00
N ILE A 589 -22.35 -12.67 18.87
CA ILE A 589 -22.25 -13.30 20.19
C ILE A 589 -23.10 -14.58 20.21
N THR A 590 -22.64 -15.63 20.89
CA THR A 590 -23.43 -16.87 21.12
C THR A 590 -24.48 -16.64 22.21
N THR A 591 -25.66 -17.24 22.09
CA THR A 591 -26.88 -16.81 22.82
C THR A 591 -26.98 -17.23 24.30
N ASP A 592 -26.03 -18.00 24.84
CA ASP A 592 -26.33 -18.88 25.99
C ASP A 592 -25.58 -18.57 27.31
N ILE A 593 -24.88 -17.45 27.47
CA ILE A 593 -24.03 -17.24 28.67
C ILE A 593 -24.08 -15.77 29.15
N GLU A 594 -23.97 -15.57 30.48
CA GLU A 594 -23.73 -14.24 31.11
C GLU A 594 -22.50 -13.53 30.51
N ASP A 595 -21.50 -14.32 30.07
CA ASP A 595 -20.34 -13.89 29.30
C ASP A 595 -20.66 -13.75 27.80
N LYS A 596 -20.19 -12.66 27.17
CA LYS A 596 -20.40 -12.40 25.73
C LYS A 596 -19.33 -13.09 24.89
N TRP A 597 -19.53 -14.38 24.63
CA TRP A 597 -18.66 -15.17 23.75
C TRP A 597 -18.83 -14.77 22.29
N LEU A 598 -17.75 -14.28 21.67
CA LEU A 598 -17.69 -13.97 20.25
C LEU A 598 -17.63 -15.26 19.43
N SER A 599 -18.49 -15.37 18.41
CA SER A 599 -18.50 -16.52 17.51
C SER A 599 -17.30 -16.49 16.58
N PRO A 600 -16.44 -17.53 16.56
CA PRO A 600 -15.36 -17.62 15.59
C PRO A 600 -15.92 -17.90 14.19
N LEU A 601 -15.29 -17.29 13.19
CA LEU A 601 -15.69 -17.32 11.80
C LEU A 601 -14.55 -17.85 10.93
N ALA A 602 -14.88 -18.58 9.88
CA ALA A 602 -13.96 -19.02 8.84
C ALA A 602 -14.23 -18.20 7.57
N PHE A 603 -13.23 -17.49 7.05
CA PHE A 603 -13.37 -16.64 5.86
C PHE A 603 -12.27 -16.90 4.85
N ALA A 604 -12.62 -17.03 3.58
CA ALA A 604 -11.65 -17.22 2.50
C ALA A 604 -12.03 -16.44 1.23
N GLU A 605 -11.00 -15.96 0.55
CA GLU A 605 -11.06 -15.51 -0.84
C GLU A 605 -10.51 -16.64 -1.73
N ILE A 606 -11.32 -17.12 -2.67
CA ILE A 606 -11.11 -18.37 -3.40
C ILE A 606 -11.04 -18.05 -4.90
N PRO A 607 -9.84 -18.07 -5.51
CA PRO A 607 -9.71 -17.96 -6.95
C PRO A 607 -10.38 -19.14 -7.65
N MET A 608 -11.20 -18.86 -8.65
CA MET A 608 -11.89 -19.88 -9.48
C MET A 608 -11.69 -19.59 -10.98
N PRO A 609 -10.43 -19.49 -11.47
CA PRO A 609 -10.13 -19.02 -12.83
C PRO A 609 -10.62 -19.98 -13.93
N ASN A 610 -10.90 -21.23 -13.58
CA ASN A 610 -11.36 -22.28 -14.51
C ASN A 610 -12.89 -22.39 -14.57
N GLY A 611 -13.63 -21.43 -14.00
CA GLY A 611 -15.07 -21.37 -14.16
C GLY A 611 -15.49 -21.12 -15.61
N PRO A 612 -16.59 -21.71 -16.10
CA PRO A 612 -17.11 -21.39 -17.43
C PRO A 612 -17.39 -19.88 -17.56
N ALA A 613 -17.09 -19.32 -18.73
CA ALA A 613 -17.49 -17.95 -19.06
C ALA A 613 -19.02 -17.80 -18.92
N ASP A 614 -19.46 -16.62 -18.49
CA ASP A 614 -20.89 -16.28 -18.33
C ASP A 614 -21.67 -17.14 -17.33
N HIS A 615 -20.99 -17.93 -16.49
CA HIS A 615 -21.62 -18.70 -15.41
C HIS A 615 -21.29 -18.11 -14.04
N VAL A 616 -22.21 -18.31 -13.09
CA VAL A 616 -22.06 -17.95 -11.68
C VAL A 616 -21.95 -19.24 -10.87
N PRO A 617 -21.00 -19.33 -9.91
CA PRO A 617 -20.91 -20.49 -9.04
C PRO A 617 -22.01 -20.45 -7.97
N HIS A 618 -22.77 -21.53 -7.89
CA HIS A 618 -23.72 -21.82 -6.82
C HIS A 618 -23.15 -22.88 -5.89
N LEU A 619 -23.14 -22.62 -4.59
CA LEU A 619 -22.58 -23.54 -3.59
C LEU A 619 -23.66 -24.35 -2.88
N SER A 620 -23.36 -25.62 -2.61
CA SER A 620 -24.16 -26.48 -1.73
C SER A 620 -23.30 -27.12 -0.65
N SER A 621 -23.83 -27.24 0.57
CA SER A 621 -23.09 -27.79 1.72
C SER A 621 -24.02 -28.47 2.73
N LYS A 622 -23.44 -29.31 3.59
CA LYS A 622 -24.11 -29.88 4.77
C LYS A 622 -24.22 -28.86 5.92
N VAL A 623 -23.55 -27.70 5.82
CA VAL A 623 -23.69 -26.60 6.76
C VAL A 623 -25.02 -25.87 6.50
N PRO A 624 -25.83 -25.58 7.55
CA PRO A 624 -27.10 -24.89 7.37
C PRO A 624 -26.92 -23.54 6.66
N GLY A 625 -27.81 -23.19 5.73
CA GLY A 625 -27.70 -21.95 4.93
C GLY A 625 -27.58 -20.67 5.76
N LYS A 626 -28.15 -20.63 6.97
CA LYS A 626 -28.01 -19.50 7.91
C LYS A 626 -26.63 -19.37 8.56
N ASN A 627 -25.74 -20.34 8.37
CA ASN A 627 -24.39 -20.35 8.94
C ASN A 627 -23.31 -19.98 7.91
N TRP A 628 -23.67 -19.67 6.67
CA TRP A 628 -22.67 -19.27 5.69
C TRP A 628 -23.21 -18.29 4.64
N VAL A 629 -22.27 -17.58 4.02
CA VAL A 629 -22.49 -16.64 2.92
C VAL A 629 -21.43 -16.90 1.86
N PHE A 630 -21.85 -16.87 0.60
CA PHE A 630 -20.94 -16.89 -0.54
C PHE A 630 -21.29 -15.74 -1.48
N ARG A 631 -20.27 -14.99 -1.91
CA ARG A 631 -20.41 -13.91 -2.90
C ARG A 631 -19.39 -14.10 -4.01
N TRP A 632 -19.80 -13.84 -5.25
CA TRP A 632 -19.00 -14.03 -6.45
C TRP A 632 -18.58 -12.69 -7.05
N ASP A 633 -17.28 -12.47 -7.20
CA ASP A 633 -16.71 -11.39 -7.98
C ASP A 633 -16.41 -11.92 -9.39
N ALA A 634 -17.38 -11.77 -10.29
CA ALA A 634 -17.28 -12.26 -11.66
C ALA A 634 -16.09 -11.67 -12.42
N ARG A 635 -15.76 -10.41 -12.14
CA ARG A 635 -14.67 -9.70 -12.81
C ARG A 635 -13.31 -10.30 -12.46
N ARG A 636 -13.09 -10.60 -11.18
CA ARG A 636 -11.84 -11.22 -10.71
C ARG A 636 -11.85 -12.74 -10.79
N GLN A 637 -13.00 -13.34 -11.09
CA GLN A 637 -13.25 -14.77 -11.00
C GLN A 637 -12.89 -15.32 -9.60
N VAL A 638 -13.37 -14.64 -8.57
CA VAL A 638 -13.05 -14.93 -7.16
C VAL A 638 -14.33 -15.07 -6.34
N GLY A 639 -14.42 -16.14 -5.56
CA GLY A 639 -15.48 -16.35 -4.57
C GLY A 639 -15.04 -15.92 -3.16
N TYR A 640 -15.93 -15.28 -2.41
CA TYR A 640 -15.73 -14.97 -0.99
C TYR A 640 -16.68 -15.82 -0.16
N LEU A 641 -16.12 -16.68 0.69
CA LEU A 641 -16.87 -17.64 1.49
C LEU A 641 -16.67 -17.34 2.96
N LEU A 642 -17.76 -17.07 3.66
CA LEU A 642 -17.80 -16.86 5.11
C LEU A 642 -18.65 -17.95 5.76
N VAL A 643 -18.15 -18.59 6.81
CA VAL A 643 -18.79 -19.71 7.49
C VAL A 643 -18.70 -19.54 9.01
N ILE A 644 -19.76 -19.94 9.73
CA ILE A 644 -19.75 -20.26 11.16
C ILE A 644 -19.69 -21.78 11.28
N PRO A 645 -18.51 -22.37 11.55
CA PRO A 645 -18.38 -23.80 11.76
C PRO A 645 -19.23 -24.26 12.95
N ARG A 646 -19.79 -25.47 12.88
CA ARG A 646 -20.46 -26.15 14.00
C ARG A 646 -19.43 -26.96 14.77
N GLU A 647 -19.75 -27.31 16.02
CA GLU A 647 -18.91 -28.22 16.81
C GLU A 647 -18.61 -29.54 16.08
N LYS A 648 -19.62 -30.09 15.39
CA LYS A 648 -19.48 -31.33 14.61
C LYS A 648 -18.72 -31.19 13.27
N ASP A 649 -18.35 -29.99 12.86
CA ASP A 649 -17.58 -29.77 11.62
C ASP A 649 -16.08 -29.98 11.90
N GLU A 650 -15.73 -31.10 12.53
CA GLU A 650 -14.38 -31.40 13.00
C GLU A 650 -13.40 -31.49 11.82
N GLY A 651 -12.36 -30.64 11.84
CA GLY A 651 -11.25 -30.64 10.90
C GLY A 651 -11.53 -30.04 9.51
N LYS A 652 -12.77 -30.10 8.99
CA LYS A 652 -13.09 -29.48 7.68
C LYS A 652 -14.55 -29.15 7.43
N VAL A 653 -14.76 -28.17 6.56
CA VAL A 653 -16.06 -27.81 5.97
C VAL A 653 -15.97 -27.90 4.44
N GLU A 654 -16.92 -28.58 3.81
CA GLU A 654 -16.95 -28.78 2.36
C GLU A 654 -18.14 -28.08 1.69
N PHE A 655 -17.90 -27.51 0.51
CA PHE A 655 -18.90 -26.93 -0.37
C PHE A 655 -18.73 -27.46 -1.79
N ARG A 656 -19.82 -27.91 -2.41
CA ARG A 656 -19.83 -28.31 -3.82
C ARG A 656 -20.26 -27.13 -4.68
N VAL A 657 -19.45 -26.83 -5.68
CA VAL A 657 -19.65 -25.81 -6.70
C VAL A 657 -20.45 -26.39 -7.85
N LYS A 658 -21.57 -25.75 -8.18
CA LYS A 658 -22.30 -25.94 -9.43
C LYS A 658 -22.20 -24.65 -10.23
N TRP A 659 -21.96 -24.74 -11.53
CA TRP A 659 -21.92 -23.58 -12.40
C TRP A 659 -23.27 -23.45 -13.10
N GLU A 660 -23.90 -22.29 -12.97
CA GLU A 660 -25.22 -22.02 -13.51
C GLU A 660 -25.17 -20.72 -14.31
N LEU A 661 -26.01 -20.61 -15.35
CA LEU A 661 -26.21 -19.34 -16.02
C LEU A 661 -26.83 -18.35 -15.02
N PRO A 662 -26.46 -17.06 -15.07
CA PRO A 662 -27.12 -16.04 -14.25
C PRO A 662 -28.62 -16.04 -14.57
N PRO A 663 -29.49 -15.76 -13.57
CA PRO A 663 -30.91 -15.62 -13.82
C PRO A 663 -31.15 -14.55 -14.89
N ALA A 664 -32.11 -14.80 -15.79
CA ALA A 664 -32.52 -13.80 -16.77
C ALA A 664 -32.96 -12.51 -16.04
N PRO A 665 -32.57 -11.33 -16.53
CA PRO A 665 -32.82 -10.04 -15.87
C PRO A 665 -34.30 -9.70 -15.72
#